data_AF-A0A946B5A1-F1
#
_entry.id   AF-A0A946B5A1-F1
#
_cell.length_a   1.000
_cell.length_b   1.000
_cell.length_c   1.000
_cell.angle_alpha   90.00
_cell.angle_beta   90.00
_cell.angle_gamma   90.00
#
_symmetry.space_group_name_H-M   'P 1'
#
loop_
_entity.id
_entity.type
_entity.pdbx_description
1 polymer ?
#
loop_
_entity_poly.entity_id
_entity_poly.type
_entity_poly.pdbx_seq_one_letter_code
_entity_poly.pdbx_strand_id
1 'polypeptide(L)'
;VRGADSGQTLPRPIIPILFYRAHVAAGNTAAVDALANALTAAGLEPQPIYLAGLKDPASQAFLAETFANTPPAAILCGLGFAARQSGSADQSSPLDQAGAPVLQIVFSGGAEAAWRESTQGLGPRDVAMHVALPELDGRVLTRAVSFKSAPQADSLVECPISRYEPLPDRAAFVAKLARAWAVLRKTPAAERRVAIVVANYPVQAGRVANGVGLDTPASVTRALKDLSNAGYAISDAPNDSAGLMAALAEAPPERLPLATYLTAYQAIPEEARAKIEARWGQPANDPLFDASTSAFGVNFHRYGNASVGVQPSRGYELDPDETHHDPALPPPHGYLAFYIWLREAFGAHAAIHFGKHGNMEWLPGKALALSAACFPEAVFGAVPHIYPFIVNDPGEGAQAKRRSAAIIIDHLTPPMARAGAEGRLGQIEALADEYFAAAGMDRRRLKPIADKIRDLAADAGLDADAQVTDEDDDAAAVSKLDAALCDIKLLQIRDGLHIFGKSPEGAERIGLISALARAPRGQAPSDISLLRALADDLKLGEDPLTADPAAPWSGPRPDILAQQIERPWRTVADAIERLDALSNALIAGTVHPDPNWAATIAVLDQVDAVLAPAIDASGMAETTGLLAALDGRFIEPGPAGAPTRGRPDVLPTGRNFFSLDPRALPTPTAWTLGHRSAAMLVERFVQDHGDWPKALLVTCWGTANMRTGGDDLAQALALLGVQPEWDQASGRVIGITPVPLSALGRPRVDVTLRVSGLFRDAFPSQIALFDQAVRTVAALDEPFDQNPVAAAVVAESARLEAAGAAPKQATRRAAWRVFGAMPGAYGAGLQAPMQSGHWTSREDLATLWRTWGGYAYGGGEGEAADEALEQRLKQTEGVVQNQDNREHDLLDSDDYFQFEGGAAAAIEAARGEAPAIYHMDHSLPEQPTARSLEEELGRVVHGRAANPRWIRGVMRHGYKGAFEMAATVDYLFGFAATTNAVGPHHFDALFQAYLEDTDVRAFIERENPAALAEMAARFQEAIDRDLWRPRRNSRYETLQDIRSAL
;
A
#
# COMPACT_ATOMS: atom_id res chain seq x y z
N VAL A 1 -38.49 12.47 -15.04
CA VAL A 1 -39.59 12.37 -16.02
C VAL A 1 -40.78 11.69 -15.35
N ARG A 2 -41.97 12.33 -15.30
CA ARG A 2 -43.24 11.69 -14.89
C ARG A 2 -44.15 11.66 -16.12
N GLY A 3 -44.59 10.48 -16.53
CA GLY A 3 -45.54 10.24 -17.60
C GLY A 3 -46.36 8.99 -17.29
N ALA A 4 -47.66 9.22 -17.11
CA ALA A 4 -48.84 8.38 -16.94
C ALA A 4 -48.74 6.83 -16.92
N ASP A 5 -49.47 6.31 -15.92
CA ASP A 5 -49.90 4.94 -15.66
C ASP A 5 -50.51 4.19 -16.86
N SER A 6 -50.03 2.97 -17.06
CA SER A 6 -50.82 1.83 -17.50
C SER A 6 -50.39 0.55 -16.77
N GLY A 7 -50.84 0.38 -15.53
CA GLY A 7 -51.48 -0.86 -15.04
C GLY A 7 -50.75 -2.21 -15.04
N GLN A 8 -49.43 -2.26 -15.19
CA GLN A 8 -48.62 -3.40 -14.75
C GLN A 8 -47.51 -2.88 -13.85
N THR A 9 -47.71 -2.91 -12.54
CA THR A 9 -46.62 -2.68 -11.58
C THR A 9 -45.59 -3.77 -11.81
N LEU A 10 -44.48 -3.42 -12.48
CA LEU A 10 -43.33 -4.32 -12.59
C LEU A 10 -42.97 -4.82 -11.18
N PRO A 11 -42.69 -6.13 -11.01
CA PRO A 11 -42.34 -6.67 -9.71
C PRO A 11 -41.11 -5.94 -9.16
N ARG A 12 -41.19 -5.56 -7.87
CA ARG A 12 -40.10 -4.88 -7.16
C ARG A 12 -38.90 -5.84 -7.03
N PRO A 13 -37.66 -5.34 -7.12
CA PRO A 13 -36.47 -6.18 -6.90
C PRO A 13 -36.47 -6.76 -5.49
N ILE A 14 -36.24 -8.07 -5.37
CA ILE A 14 -36.23 -8.81 -4.10
C ILE A 14 -34.87 -8.62 -3.41
N ILE A 15 -34.92 -8.29 -2.12
CA ILE A 15 -33.75 -8.07 -1.27
C ILE A 15 -33.86 -8.92 0.01
N PRO A 16 -33.20 -10.09 0.06
CA PRO A 16 -33.13 -10.87 1.28
C PRO A 16 -32.40 -10.15 2.40
N ILE A 17 -32.94 -10.22 3.62
CA ILE A 17 -32.25 -9.80 4.84
C ILE A 17 -31.94 -11.07 5.64
N LEU A 18 -30.68 -11.51 5.63
CA LEU A 18 -30.23 -12.70 6.34
C LEU A 18 -29.82 -12.34 7.78
N PHE A 19 -30.37 -13.02 8.78
CA PHE A 19 -30.04 -12.78 10.20
C PHE A 19 -30.14 -14.05 11.05
N TYR A 20 -29.62 -14.02 12.27
CA TYR A 20 -29.64 -15.21 13.13
C TYR A 20 -31.05 -15.55 13.61
N ARG A 21 -31.40 -16.84 13.58
CA ARG A 21 -32.61 -17.43 14.21
C ARG A 21 -32.75 -17.02 15.68
N ALA A 22 -31.64 -16.84 16.38
CA ALA A 22 -31.62 -16.38 17.77
C ALA A 22 -32.32 -15.03 17.97
N HIS A 23 -32.28 -14.12 17.00
CA HIS A 23 -33.00 -12.84 17.10
C HIS A 23 -34.52 -13.05 17.08
N VAL A 24 -35.04 -13.94 16.23
CA VAL A 24 -36.47 -14.27 16.20
C VAL A 24 -36.90 -14.94 17.51
N ALA A 25 -36.12 -15.92 17.98
CA ALA A 25 -36.39 -16.63 19.22
C ALA A 25 -36.42 -15.70 20.44
N ALA A 26 -35.63 -14.63 20.42
CA ALA A 26 -35.58 -13.61 21.47
C ALA A 26 -36.57 -12.44 21.27
N GLY A 27 -37.37 -12.44 20.19
CA GLY A 27 -38.23 -11.30 19.84
C GLY A 27 -37.46 -10.01 19.49
N ASN A 28 -36.18 -10.13 19.13
CA ASN A 28 -35.26 -9.02 18.91
C ASN A 28 -35.14 -8.69 17.41
N THR A 29 -36.27 -8.34 16.78
CA THR A 29 -36.38 -8.13 15.31
C THR A 29 -36.47 -6.67 14.89
N ALA A 30 -36.54 -5.71 15.82
CA ALA A 30 -36.76 -4.30 15.50
C ALA A 30 -35.77 -3.72 14.47
N ALA A 31 -34.50 -4.13 14.53
CA ALA A 31 -33.49 -3.76 13.53
C ALA A 31 -33.82 -4.28 12.11
N VAL A 32 -34.31 -5.52 12.01
CA VAL A 32 -34.73 -6.14 10.75
C VAL A 32 -35.98 -5.46 10.21
N ASP A 33 -36.95 -5.17 11.08
CA ASP A 33 -38.21 -4.50 10.72
C ASP A 33 -37.95 -3.08 10.19
N ALA A 34 -37.07 -2.31 10.85
CA ALA A 34 -36.66 -0.99 10.40
C ALA A 34 -35.97 -1.03 9.03
N LEU A 35 -35.11 -2.02 8.79
CA LEU A 35 -34.43 -2.20 7.52
C LEU A 35 -35.39 -2.61 6.40
N ALA A 36 -36.35 -3.49 6.69
CA ALA A 36 -37.40 -3.88 5.74
C ALA A 36 -38.29 -2.68 5.34
N ASN A 37 -38.64 -1.83 6.31
CA ASN A 37 -39.36 -0.58 6.04
C ASN A 37 -38.54 0.39 5.17
N ALA A 38 -37.24 0.53 5.45
CA ALA A 38 -36.34 1.36 4.65
C ALA A 38 -36.21 0.85 3.20
N LEU A 39 -36.11 -0.47 3.00
CA LEU A 39 -36.10 -1.11 1.67
C LEU A 39 -37.41 -0.86 0.92
N THR A 40 -38.55 -1.02 1.60
CA THR A 40 -39.88 -0.76 1.02
C THR A 40 -40.00 0.70 0.59
N ALA A 41 -39.53 1.64 1.41
CA ALA A 41 -39.50 3.07 1.08
C ALA A 41 -38.57 3.39 -0.11
N ALA A 42 -37.51 2.59 -0.30
CA ALA A 42 -36.63 2.67 -1.47
C ALA A 42 -37.21 1.99 -2.73
N GLY A 43 -38.41 1.40 -2.65
CA GLY A 43 -39.09 0.73 -3.77
C GLY A 43 -38.59 -0.70 -4.03
N LEU A 44 -38.03 -1.35 -3.01
CA LEU A 44 -37.55 -2.73 -3.05
C LEU A 44 -38.52 -3.65 -2.29
N GLU A 45 -38.43 -4.96 -2.56
CA GLU A 45 -39.21 -5.98 -1.85
C GLU A 45 -38.32 -6.66 -0.80
N PRO A 46 -38.45 -6.33 0.50
CA PRO A 46 -37.65 -6.97 1.53
C PRO A 46 -38.11 -8.41 1.78
N GLN A 47 -37.15 -9.34 1.92
CA GLN A 47 -37.42 -10.74 2.29
C GLN A 47 -36.60 -11.13 3.53
N PRO A 48 -37.12 -10.91 4.74
CA PRO A 48 -36.42 -11.32 5.97
C PRO A 48 -36.29 -12.86 6.05
N ILE A 49 -35.07 -13.36 6.19
CA ILE A 49 -34.75 -14.79 6.29
C ILE A 49 -33.85 -15.01 7.52
N TYR A 50 -34.27 -15.89 8.42
CA TYR A 50 -33.47 -16.25 9.59
C TYR A 50 -32.83 -17.63 9.45
N LEU A 51 -31.58 -17.77 9.87
CA LEU A 51 -30.78 -19.00 9.72
C LEU A 51 -30.10 -19.38 11.03
N ALA A 52 -29.73 -20.66 11.18
CA ALA A 52 -28.89 -21.08 12.30
C ALA A 52 -27.45 -20.57 12.12
N GLY A 53 -26.95 -20.60 10.88
CA GLY A 53 -25.66 -20.06 10.47
C GLY A 53 -25.35 -20.46 9.03
N LEU A 54 -24.34 -19.85 8.42
CA LEU A 54 -23.99 -20.12 7.02
C LEU A 54 -23.26 -21.45 6.80
N LYS A 55 -22.73 -22.04 7.88
CA LYS A 55 -22.09 -23.36 7.87
C LYS A 55 -23.06 -24.50 8.21
N ASP A 56 -24.31 -24.18 8.55
CA ASP A 56 -25.33 -25.19 8.85
C ASP A 56 -25.90 -25.77 7.55
N PRO A 57 -25.81 -27.10 7.30
CA PRO A 57 -26.23 -27.69 6.03
C PRO A 57 -27.71 -27.46 5.69
N ALA A 58 -28.59 -27.45 6.70
CA ALA A 58 -30.01 -27.17 6.49
C ALA A 58 -30.24 -25.71 6.04
N SER A 59 -29.52 -24.76 6.67
CA SER A 59 -29.52 -23.36 6.26
C SER A 59 -28.99 -23.16 4.84
N GLN A 60 -27.95 -23.89 4.44
CA GLN A 60 -27.41 -23.85 3.08
C GLN A 60 -28.40 -24.38 2.04
N ALA A 61 -29.01 -25.55 2.28
CA ALA A 61 -30.00 -26.13 1.38
C ALA A 61 -31.23 -25.23 1.23
N PHE A 62 -31.71 -24.66 2.32
CA PHE A 62 -32.83 -23.72 2.32
C PHE A 62 -32.52 -22.44 1.52
N LEU A 63 -31.32 -21.88 1.68
CA LEU A 63 -30.89 -20.71 0.91
C LEU A 63 -30.80 -21.03 -0.58
N ALA A 64 -30.21 -22.16 -0.95
CA ALA A 64 -30.09 -22.61 -2.33
C ALA A 64 -31.47 -22.71 -3.01
N GLU A 65 -32.41 -23.38 -2.35
CA GLU A 65 -33.79 -23.49 -2.85
C GLU A 65 -34.49 -22.12 -2.94
N THR A 66 -34.34 -21.29 -1.91
CA THR A 66 -34.97 -19.96 -1.86
C THR A 66 -34.44 -19.05 -2.96
N PHE A 67 -33.12 -19.01 -3.18
CA PHE A 67 -32.52 -18.16 -4.20
C PHE A 67 -32.76 -18.68 -5.62
N ALA A 68 -32.91 -19.99 -5.81
CA ALA A 68 -33.33 -20.56 -7.10
C ALA A 68 -34.76 -20.16 -7.45
N ASN A 69 -35.68 -20.17 -6.48
CA ASN A 69 -37.09 -19.82 -6.68
C ASN A 69 -37.33 -18.29 -6.73
N THR A 70 -36.56 -17.54 -5.95
CA THR A 70 -36.64 -16.08 -5.85
C THR A 70 -35.24 -15.45 -5.96
N PRO A 71 -34.73 -15.25 -7.19
CA PRO A 71 -33.40 -14.70 -7.39
C PRO A 71 -33.27 -13.27 -6.81
N PRO A 72 -32.33 -13.04 -5.88
CA PRO A 72 -32.19 -11.74 -5.24
C PRO A 72 -31.46 -10.75 -6.15
N ALA A 73 -31.86 -9.47 -6.08
CA ALA A 73 -31.14 -8.40 -6.77
C ALA A 73 -29.84 -8.02 -6.04
N ALA A 74 -29.87 -8.05 -4.71
CA ALA A 74 -28.74 -7.96 -3.79
C ALA A 74 -29.12 -8.67 -2.47
N ILE A 75 -28.15 -9.11 -1.68
CA ILE A 75 -28.38 -9.80 -0.41
C ILE A 75 -27.86 -8.92 0.73
N LEU A 76 -28.69 -8.62 1.74
CA LEU A 76 -28.24 -8.00 2.98
C LEU A 76 -27.91 -9.09 4.00
N CYS A 77 -26.65 -9.24 4.37
CA CYS A 77 -26.22 -10.28 5.31
C CYS A 77 -25.86 -9.67 6.67
N GLY A 78 -26.68 -9.94 7.69
CA GLY A 78 -26.45 -9.57 9.10
C GLY A 78 -25.84 -10.69 9.94
N LEU A 79 -25.53 -11.85 9.35
CA LEU A 79 -24.82 -12.94 10.01
C LEU A 79 -23.33 -12.57 10.15
N GLY A 80 -22.75 -12.88 11.31
CA GLY A 80 -21.32 -12.76 11.54
C GLY A 80 -20.56 -13.98 11.02
N PHE A 81 -19.24 -13.84 10.88
CA PHE A 81 -18.31 -14.86 10.36
C PHE A 81 -18.53 -15.22 8.88
N ALA A 82 -17.52 -15.83 8.26
CA ALA A 82 -17.60 -16.37 6.91
C ALA A 82 -18.10 -17.81 6.88
N ALA A 83 -18.74 -18.18 5.76
CA ALA A 83 -18.96 -19.56 5.39
C ALA A 83 -17.64 -20.21 4.94
N ARG A 84 -16.86 -19.49 4.13
CA ARG A 84 -15.53 -19.90 3.67
C ARG A 84 -14.52 -19.93 4.83
N GLN A 85 -13.50 -20.76 4.67
CA GLN A 85 -12.37 -20.83 5.58
C GLN A 85 -11.08 -20.68 4.78
N SER A 86 -10.22 -19.75 5.21
CA SER A 86 -8.92 -19.55 4.57
C SER A 86 -8.10 -20.85 4.56
N GLY A 87 -7.51 -21.19 3.43
CA GLY A 87 -6.75 -22.43 3.23
C GLY A 87 -7.57 -23.71 2.98
N SER A 88 -8.91 -23.64 2.91
CA SER A 88 -9.77 -24.78 2.56
C SER A 88 -9.76 -25.05 1.05
N ALA A 89 -9.86 -26.33 0.66
CA ALA A 89 -10.07 -26.73 -0.74
C ALA A 89 -11.51 -26.47 -1.22
N ASP A 90 -12.49 -26.55 -0.31
CA ASP A 90 -13.87 -26.12 -0.57
C ASP A 90 -13.99 -24.64 -0.23
N GLN A 91 -14.12 -23.83 -1.27
CA GLN A 91 -14.27 -22.37 -1.21
C GLN A 91 -15.71 -21.95 -1.50
N SER A 92 -16.70 -22.84 -1.44
CA SER A 92 -18.08 -22.47 -1.71
C SER A 92 -18.72 -21.70 -0.55
N SER A 93 -19.59 -20.74 -0.87
CA SER A 93 -20.45 -20.05 0.10
C SER A 93 -21.90 -20.15 -0.35
N PRO A 94 -22.89 -20.42 0.53
CA PRO A 94 -24.30 -20.38 0.12
C PRO A 94 -24.74 -19.00 -0.41
N LEU A 95 -23.92 -17.97 -0.24
CA LEU A 95 -24.18 -16.60 -0.69
C LEU A 95 -23.78 -16.36 -2.15
N ASP A 96 -22.82 -17.10 -2.70
CA ASP A 96 -22.31 -16.90 -4.06
C ASP A 96 -23.25 -17.47 -5.14
N GLN A 97 -24.04 -18.49 -4.80
CA GLN A 97 -24.96 -19.20 -5.70
C GLN A 97 -25.99 -18.31 -6.40
N ALA A 98 -26.38 -17.20 -5.77
CA ALA A 98 -27.34 -16.25 -6.34
C ALA A 98 -26.73 -15.32 -7.41
N GLY A 99 -25.39 -15.28 -7.50
CA GLY A 99 -24.64 -14.35 -8.35
C GLY A 99 -24.92 -12.88 -8.04
N ALA A 100 -25.51 -12.57 -6.88
CA ALA A 100 -25.92 -11.23 -6.46
C ALA A 100 -24.87 -10.60 -5.53
N PRO A 101 -24.71 -9.27 -5.52
CA PRO A 101 -23.82 -8.61 -4.58
C PRO A 101 -24.31 -8.85 -3.14
N VAL A 102 -23.38 -9.18 -2.27
CA VAL A 102 -23.64 -9.46 -0.85
C VAL A 102 -23.17 -8.28 -0.02
N LEU A 103 -24.12 -7.57 0.58
CA LEU A 103 -23.89 -6.39 1.40
C LEU A 103 -23.93 -6.77 2.88
N GLN A 104 -22.79 -6.69 3.56
CA GLN A 104 -22.70 -6.96 4.98
C GLN A 104 -23.28 -5.78 5.77
N ILE A 105 -24.32 -6.06 6.56
CA ILE A 105 -24.87 -5.14 7.56
C ILE A 105 -24.37 -5.53 8.95
N VAL A 106 -24.21 -4.56 9.84
CA VAL A 106 -23.69 -4.81 11.20
C VAL A 106 -24.78 -4.56 12.24
N PHE A 107 -25.08 -5.60 13.02
CA PHE A 107 -25.82 -5.52 14.27
C PHE A 107 -24.79 -5.42 15.40
N SER A 108 -24.35 -4.20 15.71
CA SER A 108 -23.21 -3.98 16.61
C SER A 108 -23.51 -4.42 18.03
N GLY A 109 -22.63 -5.23 18.61
CA GLY A 109 -22.74 -5.62 20.02
C GLY A 109 -22.39 -4.50 21.00
N GLY A 110 -21.86 -3.37 20.51
CA GLY A 110 -21.57 -2.18 21.28
C GLY A 110 -22.77 -1.23 21.41
N ALA A 111 -22.64 -0.23 22.28
CA ALA A 111 -23.62 0.82 22.46
C ALA A 111 -23.47 1.92 21.38
N GLU A 112 -24.58 2.53 20.98
CA GLU A 112 -24.59 3.61 19.99
C GLU A 112 -23.74 4.81 20.42
N ALA A 113 -23.82 5.21 21.69
CA ALA A 113 -23.05 6.34 22.23
C ALA A 113 -21.53 6.13 22.04
N ALA A 114 -21.03 4.93 22.35
CA ALA A 114 -19.63 4.58 22.16
C ALA A 114 -19.22 4.62 20.67
N TRP A 115 -20.10 4.18 19.76
CA TRP A 115 -19.86 4.32 18.32
C TRP A 115 -19.86 5.78 17.86
N ARG A 116 -20.77 6.63 18.37
CA ARG A 116 -20.84 8.05 18.01
C ARG A 116 -19.59 8.80 18.43
N GLU A 117 -19.15 8.59 19.66
CA GLU A 117 -17.97 9.24 20.23
C GLU A 117 -16.68 8.74 19.60
N SER A 118 -16.61 7.45 19.20
CA SER A 118 -15.34 6.88 18.75
C SER A 118 -14.96 7.19 17.31
N THR A 119 -13.67 7.47 17.08
CA THR A 119 -13.09 7.54 15.72
C THR A 119 -12.84 6.17 15.09
N GLN A 120 -12.83 5.07 15.86
CA GLN A 120 -12.61 3.72 15.35
C GLN A 120 -13.86 3.10 14.69
N GLY A 121 -15.05 3.56 15.08
CA GLY A 121 -16.31 2.97 14.65
C GLY A 121 -16.68 1.73 15.45
N LEU A 122 -16.24 0.52 15.02
CA LEU A 122 -16.61 -0.73 15.70
C LEU A 122 -15.53 -1.18 16.69
N GLY A 123 -15.96 -1.86 17.77
CA GLY A 123 -15.03 -2.52 18.68
C GLY A 123 -14.36 -3.75 18.06
N PRO A 124 -13.23 -4.23 18.61
CA PRO A 124 -12.41 -5.30 18.00
C PRO A 124 -13.17 -6.60 17.69
N ARG A 125 -14.10 -7.00 18.57
CA ARG A 125 -14.96 -8.16 18.34
C ARG A 125 -15.83 -7.98 17.10
N ASP A 126 -16.47 -6.83 16.96
CA ASP A 126 -17.36 -6.55 15.84
C ASP A 126 -16.57 -6.39 14.53
N VAL A 127 -15.37 -5.79 14.57
CA VAL A 127 -14.45 -5.75 13.40
C VAL A 127 -14.12 -7.15 12.91
N ALA A 128 -13.72 -8.06 13.80
CA ALA A 128 -13.42 -9.43 13.40
C ALA A 128 -14.66 -10.17 12.85
N MET A 129 -15.80 -10.08 13.56
CA MET A 129 -17.00 -10.85 13.23
C MET A 129 -17.76 -10.33 12.02
N HIS A 130 -17.78 -9.01 11.82
CA HIS A 130 -18.62 -8.34 10.82
C HIS A 130 -17.84 -7.65 9.71
N VAL A 131 -16.51 -7.60 9.77
CA VAL A 131 -15.66 -6.97 8.72
C VAL A 131 -14.64 -7.97 8.18
N ALA A 132 -13.58 -8.27 8.94
CA ALA A 132 -12.44 -9.03 8.45
C ALA A 132 -12.82 -10.46 8.02
N LEU A 133 -13.60 -11.19 8.82
CA LEU A 133 -14.01 -12.54 8.44
C LEU A 133 -15.02 -12.54 7.29
N PRO A 134 -16.09 -11.72 7.28
CA PRO A 134 -16.98 -11.62 6.12
C PRO A 134 -16.34 -11.22 4.79
N GLU A 135 -15.20 -10.52 4.79
CA GLU A 135 -14.44 -10.25 3.56
C GLU A 135 -14.02 -11.57 2.84
N LEU A 136 -13.78 -12.66 3.58
CA LEU A 136 -13.48 -13.99 3.02
C LEU A 136 -14.62 -14.52 2.13
N ASP A 137 -15.86 -14.12 2.41
CA ASP A 137 -17.05 -14.48 1.62
C ASP A 137 -17.33 -13.44 0.50
N GLY A 138 -16.41 -12.52 0.24
CA GLY A 138 -16.57 -11.49 -0.78
C GLY A 138 -17.62 -10.43 -0.45
N ARG A 139 -18.03 -10.34 0.82
CA ARG A 139 -19.09 -9.41 1.25
C ARG A 139 -18.59 -7.98 1.29
N VAL A 140 -19.44 -7.05 0.88
CA VAL A 140 -19.17 -5.62 0.86
C VAL A 140 -19.65 -5.00 2.17
N LEU A 141 -18.75 -4.46 2.99
CA LEU A 141 -19.13 -3.78 4.23
C LEU A 141 -19.99 -2.56 3.92
N THR A 142 -21.15 -2.47 4.57
CA THR A 142 -22.03 -1.28 4.49
C THR A 142 -21.97 -0.47 5.78
N ARG A 143 -22.95 -0.61 6.68
CA ARG A 143 -23.11 0.19 7.90
C ARG A 143 -23.51 -0.66 9.11
N ALA A 144 -23.22 -0.13 10.29
CA ALA A 144 -23.89 -0.53 11.51
C ALA A 144 -25.31 0.01 11.49
N VAL A 145 -26.29 -0.88 11.32
CA VAL A 145 -27.72 -0.51 11.21
C VAL A 145 -28.44 -0.60 12.56
N SER A 146 -27.82 -1.21 13.56
CA SER A 146 -28.32 -1.24 14.93
C SER A 146 -27.19 -1.38 15.95
N PHE A 147 -27.51 -1.00 17.18
CA PHE A 147 -26.61 -1.06 18.34
C PHE A 147 -27.31 -1.75 19.50
N LYS A 148 -26.52 -2.36 20.39
CA LYS A 148 -27.05 -3.05 21.55
C LYS A 148 -27.47 -2.04 22.62
N SER A 149 -28.71 -2.11 23.07
CA SER A 149 -29.24 -1.28 24.14
C SER A 149 -28.63 -1.68 25.49
N ALA A 150 -28.61 -0.73 26.42
CA ALA A 150 -28.46 -1.06 27.83
C ALA A 150 -29.56 -2.08 28.24
N PRO A 151 -29.26 -3.05 29.11
CA PRO A 151 -30.27 -3.97 29.61
C PRO A 151 -31.40 -3.19 30.31
N GLN A 152 -32.63 -3.34 29.84
CA GLN A 152 -33.82 -2.71 30.42
C GLN A 152 -34.73 -3.77 31.05
N ALA A 153 -35.31 -3.46 32.21
CA ALA A 153 -36.25 -4.35 32.87
C ALA A 153 -37.46 -4.60 31.98
N ASP A 154 -37.74 -5.87 31.70
CA ASP A 154 -38.90 -6.27 30.91
C ASP A 154 -39.99 -6.81 31.84
N SER A 155 -41.17 -6.18 31.80
CA SER A 155 -42.30 -6.49 32.67
C SER A 155 -42.91 -7.88 32.42
N LEU A 156 -42.64 -8.51 31.28
CA LEU A 156 -43.22 -9.82 30.95
C LEU A 156 -42.37 -10.98 31.48
N VAL A 157 -41.05 -10.80 31.52
CA VAL A 157 -40.11 -11.86 31.96
C VAL A 157 -39.41 -11.53 33.29
N GLU A 158 -39.69 -10.36 33.86
CA GLU A 158 -39.14 -9.86 35.12
C GLU A 158 -37.60 -9.88 35.18
N CYS A 159 -36.93 -9.74 34.04
CA CYS A 159 -35.47 -9.70 33.95
C CYS A 159 -35.00 -8.60 32.98
N PRO A 160 -33.75 -8.11 33.13
CA PRO A 160 -33.20 -7.12 32.22
C PRO A 160 -32.85 -7.75 30.86
N ILE A 161 -33.41 -7.20 29.78
CA ILE A 161 -33.15 -7.63 28.40
C ILE A 161 -32.42 -6.52 27.64
N SER A 162 -31.38 -6.88 26.89
CA SER A 162 -30.80 -6.01 25.86
C SER A 162 -31.43 -6.30 24.49
N ARG A 163 -31.71 -5.24 23.73
CA ARG A 163 -32.27 -5.30 22.37
C ARG A 163 -31.29 -4.68 21.38
N TYR A 164 -31.46 -4.97 20.09
CA TYR A 164 -30.76 -4.25 19.02
C TYR A 164 -31.65 -3.10 18.55
N GLU A 165 -31.29 -1.89 18.94
CA GLU A 165 -32.04 -0.69 18.56
C GLU A 165 -31.62 -0.22 17.16
N PRO A 166 -32.56 -0.06 16.21
CA PRO A 166 -32.25 0.39 14.86
C PRO A 166 -31.76 1.82 14.85
N LEU A 167 -30.81 2.12 13.95
CA LEU A 167 -30.40 3.47 13.64
C LEU A 167 -30.94 3.88 12.24
N PRO A 168 -32.01 4.71 12.17
CA PRO A 168 -32.81 4.88 10.94
C PRO A 168 -32.04 5.44 9.73
N ASP A 169 -31.14 6.39 9.93
CA ASP A 169 -30.37 6.99 8.83
C ASP A 169 -29.38 5.98 8.22
N ARG A 170 -28.81 5.09 9.04
CA ARG A 170 -27.93 3.99 8.58
C ARG A 170 -28.74 2.96 7.79
N ALA A 171 -29.93 2.58 8.25
CA ALA A 171 -30.82 1.69 7.51
C ALA A 171 -31.24 2.30 6.15
N ALA A 172 -31.51 3.61 6.13
CA ALA A 172 -31.82 4.34 4.90
C ALA A 172 -30.64 4.37 3.91
N PHE A 173 -29.40 4.53 4.39
CA PHE A 173 -28.21 4.43 3.55
C PHE A 173 -28.09 3.04 2.89
N VAL A 174 -28.22 1.97 3.69
CA VAL A 174 -28.15 0.59 3.19
C VAL A 174 -29.24 0.33 2.16
N ALA A 175 -30.47 0.80 2.39
CA ALA A 175 -31.56 0.65 1.43
C ALA A 175 -31.30 1.40 0.12
N LYS A 176 -30.72 2.62 0.18
CA LYS A 176 -30.29 3.36 -1.03
C LYS A 176 -29.20 2.62 -1.80
N LEU A 177 -28.21 2.06 -1.11
CA LEU A 177 -27.12 1.31 -1.75
C LEU A 177 -27.63 0.01 -2.39
N ALA A 178 -28.50 -0.73 -1.69
CA ALA A 178 -29.14 -1.93 -2.24
C ALA A 178 -29.99 -1.59 -3.48
N ARG A 179 -30.69 -0.45 -3.47
CA ARG A 179 -31.42 0.06 -4.63
C ARG A 179 -30.49 0.35 -5.80
N ALA A 180 -29.35 0.99 -5.53
CA ALA A 180 -28.41 1.35 -6.58
C ALA A 180 -27.82 0.10 -7.27
N TRP A 181 -27.48 -0.94 -6.50
CA TRP A 181 -27.09 -2.25 -7.06
C TRP A 181 -28.22 -2.91 -7.86
N ALA A 182 -29.46 -2.89 -7.36
CA ALA A 182 -30.61 -3.44 -8.07
C ALA A 182 -30.89 -2.70 -9.39
N VAL A 183 -30.73 -1.37 -9.40
CA VAL A 183 -30.83 -0.55 -10.62
C VAL A 183 -29.71 -0.91 -11.59
N LEU A 184 -28.45 -0.93 -11.16
CA LEU A 184 -27.30 -1.28 -12.00
C LEU A 184 -27.49 -2.62 -12.70
N ARG A 185 -27.89 -3.66 -11.94
CA ARG A 185 -28.11 -5.01 -12.45
C ARG A 185 -29.26 -5.09 -13.47
N LYS A 186 -30.31 -4.28 -13.31
CA LYS A 186 -31.48 -4.26 -14.20
C LYS A 186 -31.27 -3.41 -15.45
N THR A 187 -30.47 -2.34 -15.37
CA THR A 187 -30.21 -1.44 -16.49
C THR A 187 -29.43 -2.16 -17.58
N PRO A 188 -29.90 -2.15 -18.86
CA PRO A 188 -29.14 -2.71 -19.99
C PRO A 188 -27.81 -2.00 -20.20
N ALA A 189 -26.78 -2.72 -20.66
CA ALA A 189 -25.42 -2.18 -20.87
C ALA A 189 -25.40 -0.85 -21.67
N ALA A 190 -26.18 -0.76 -22.75
CA ALA A 190 -26.26 0.44 -23.59
C ALA A 190 -26.76 1.69 -22.83
N GLU A 191 -27.56 1.52 -21.77
CA GLU A 191 -28.10 2.61 -20.96
C GLU A 191 -27.30 2.86 -19.66
N ARG A 192 -26.30 2.01 -19.36
CA ARG A 192 -25.54 2.12 -18.13
C ARG A 192 -24.57 3.29 -18.19
N ARG A 193 -24.78 4.27 -17.32
CA ARG A 193 -23.83 5.36 -17.05
C ARG A 193 -22.77 4.96 -16.04
N VAL A 194 -21.48 5.08 -16.41
CA VAL A 194 -20.33 4.72 -15.58
C VAL A 194 -19.40 5.93 -15.46
N ALA A 195 -19.12 6.34 -14.23
CA ALA A 195 -18.12 7.37 -13.98
C ALA A 195 -16.78 6.71 -13.64
N ILE A 196 -15.72 7.11 -14.31
CA ILE A 196 -14.34 6.67 -14.07
C ILE A 196 -13.60 7.84 -13.43
N VAL A 197 -13.00 7.64 -12.26
CA VAL A 197 -12.23 8.63 -11.52
C VAL A 197 -10.77 8.19 -11.51
N VAL A 198 -9.87 9.03 -11.99
CA VAL A 198 -8.41 8.80 -11.91
C VAL A 198 -7.83 9.60 -10.75
N ALA A 199 -6.89 8.99 -10.03
CA ALA A 199 -6.23 9.65 -8.90
C ALA A 199 -5.41 10.85 -9.35
N ASN A 200 -5.43 11.92 -8.56
CA ASN A 200 -4.68 13.15 -8.81
C ASN A 200 -3.89 13.53 -7.56
N TYR A 201 -3.02 12.60 -7.16
CA TYR A 201 -2.22 12.72 -5.97
C TYR A 201 -0.86 12.12 -6.29
N PRO A 202 0.22 12.90 -6.29
CA PRO A 202 0.32 14.33 -5.93
C PRO A 202 -0.37 15.27 -6.94
N VAL A 203 -0.76 16.49 -6.51
CA VAL A 203 -1.53 17.45 -7.34
C VAL A 203 -0.57 18.25 -8.24
N GLN A 204 0.02 17.57 -9.22
CA GLN A 204 0.96 18.16 -10.16
C GLN A 204 0.58 17.78 -11.60
N ALA A 205 0.85 18.68 -12.54
CA ALA A 205 0.37 18.56 -13.91
C ALA A 205 0.97 17.36 -14.64
N GLY A 206 2.26 17.09 -14.42
CA GLY A 206 2.96 15.90 -14.92
C GLY A 206 2.63 14.62 -14.17
N ARG A 207 1.86 14.72 -13.06
CA ARG A 207 1.54 13.63 -12.14
C ARG A 207 0.05 13.34 -11.95
N VAL A 208 -0.77 13.68 -12.95
CA VAL A 208 -2.16 13.22 -13.04
C VAL A 208 -2.22 11.70 -13.30
N ALA A 209 -3.30 11.05 -12.86
CA ALA A 209 -3.59 9.62 -13.04
C ALA A 209 -2.57 8.69 -12.34
N ASN A 210 -2.22 9.02 -11.09
CA ASN A 210 -1.33 8.18 -10.29
C ASN A 210 -1.90 6.76 -10.09
N GLY A 211 -1.02 5.78 -10.00
CA GLY A 211 -1.31 4.37 -9.81
C GLY A 211 0.01 3.62 -9.66
N VAL A 212 0.32 3.16 -8.45
CA VAL A 212 1.59 2.45 -8.18
C VAL A 212 1.66 1.17 -9.03
N GLY A 213 2.69 1.07 -9.86
CA GLY A 213 2.90 -0.08 -10.74
C GLY A 213 1.86 -0.26 -11.86
N LEU A 214 0.99 0.72 -12.08
CA LEU A 214 -0.08 0.67 -13.08
C LEU A 214 0.09 1.79 -14.11
N ASP A 215 0.01 1.44 -15.38
CA ASP A 215 -0.21 2.41 -16.46
C ASP A 215 -1.68 2.82 -16.47
N THR A 216 -2.04 3.75 -15.58
CA THR A 216 -3.41 4.19 -15.39
C THR A 216 -4.04 4.74 -16.68
N PRO A 217 -3.37 5.61 -17.47
CA PRO A 217 -3.95 6.10 -18.71
C PRO A 217 -4.21 4.99 -19.75
N ALA A 218 -3.28 4.05 -19.93
CA ALA A 218 -3.48 2.92 -20.84
C ALA A 218 -4.60 1.99 -20.34
N SER A 219 -4.67 1.77 -19.02
CA SER A 219 -5.69 0.95 -18.36
C SER A 219 -7.09 1.54 -18.52
N VAL A 220 -7.26 2.85 -18.32
CA VAL A 220 -8.55 3.54 -18.54
C VAL A 220 -8.95 3.50 -20.00
N THR A 221 -8.00 3.75 -20.91
CA THR A 221 -8.23 3.67 -22.35
C THR A 221 -8.70 2.27 -22.77
N ARG A 222 -8.07 1.23 -22.22
CA ARG A 222 -8.46 -0.15 -22.44
C ARG A 222 -9.84 -0.45 -21.86
N ALA A 223 -10.12 -0.02 -20.63
CA ALA A 223 -11.43 -0.19 -20.01
C ALA A 223 -12.56 0.47 -20.83
N LEU A 224 -12.36 1.66 -21.39
CA LEU A 224 -13.34 2.29 -22.29
C LEU A 224 -13.61 1.44 -23.54
N LYS A 225 -12.57 0.83 -24.13
CA LYS A 225 -12.72 -0.10 -25.25
C LYS A 225 -13.45 -1.37 -24.85
N ASP A 226 -13.13 -1.94 -23.70
CA ASP A 226 -13.79 -3.15 -23.19
C ASP A 226 -15.27 -2.88 -22.86
N LEU A 227 -15.61 -1.71 -22.32
CA LEU A 227 -16.99 -1.26 -22.14
C LEU A 227 -17.72 -1.14 -23.49
N SER A 228 -17.09 -0.54 -24.50
CA SER A 228 -17.66 -0.44 -25.85
C SER A 228 -17.93 -1.84 -26.43
N ASN A 229 -16.97 -2.76 -26.33
CA ASN A 229 -17.11 -4.15 -26.76
C ASN A 229 -18.21 -4.91 -26.00
N ALA A 230 -18.43 -4.56 -24.73
CA ALA A 230 -19.52 -5.10 -23.90
C ALA A 230 -20.89 -4.46 -24.20
N GLY A 231 -21.00 -3.55 -25.18
CA GLY A 231 -22.24 -2.95 -25.64
C GLY A 231 -22.68 -1.70 -24.88
N TYR A 232 -21.77 -1.07 -24.11
CA TYR A 232 -22.03 0.25 -23.54
C TYR A 232 -22.02 1.30 -24.63
N ALA A 233 -22.86 2.33 -24.49
CA ALA A 233 -22.89 3.46 -25.42
C ALA A 233 -21.68 4.39 -25.17
N ILE A 234 -20.53 4.00 -25.70
CA ILE A 234 -19.28 4.77 -25.63
C ILE A 234 -19.06 5.48 -26.97
N SER A 235 -18.76 6.78 -26.93
CA SER A 235 -18.43 7.58 -28.11
C SER A 235 -17.06 8.24 -27.94
N ASP A 236 -16.33 8.41 -29.05
CA ASP A 236 -15.08 9.19 -29.11
C ASP A 236 -14.01 8.77 -28.08
N ALA A 237 -13.99 7.48 -27.71
CA ALA A 237 -13.00 6.95 -26.78
C ALA A 237 -11.56 7.12 -27.35
N PRO A 238 -10.59 7.53 -26.52
CA PRO A 238 -9.21 7.70 -26.96
C PRO A 238 -8.60 6.39 -27.41
N ASN A 239 -7.60 6.47 -28.30
CA ASN A 239 -6.92 5.29 -28.82
C ASN A 239 -5.76 4.84 -27.92
N ASP A 240 -5.14 5.77 -27.19
CA ASP A 240 -3.94 5.56 -26.38
C ASP A 240 -3.89 6.53 -25.18
N SER A 241 -2.87 6.37 -24.35
CA SER A 241 -2.61 7.19 -23.17
C SER A 241 -2.49 8.68 -23.51
N ALA A 242 -1.79 9.03 -24.59
CA ALA A 242 -1.59 10.41 -25.00
C ALA A 242 -2.92 11.09 -25.36
N GLY A 243 -3.77 10.40 -26.14
CA GLY A 243 -5.10 10.88 -26.48
C GLY A 243 -6.00 11.06 -25.25
N LEU A 244 -5.94 10.15 -24.28
CA LEU A 244 -6.69 10.28 -23.03
C LEU A 244 -6.22 11.50 -22.22
N MET A 245 -4.91 11.65 -22.04
CA MET A 245 -4.36 12.76 -21.24
C MET A 245 -4.62 14.11 -21.90
N ALA A 246 -4.48 14.21 -23.23
CA ALA A 246 -4.83 15.41 -23.98
C ALA A 246 -6.33 15.76 -23.81
N ALA A 247 -7.22 14.77 -23.94
CA ALA A 247 -8.65 14.98 -23.73
C ALA A 247 -8.97 15.47 -22.31
N LEU A 248 -8.31 14.94 -21.28
CA LEU A 248 -8.49 15.38 -19.89
C LEU A 248 -7.93 16.78 -19.61
N ALA A 249 -6.86 17.19 -20.30
CA ALA A 249 -6.26 18.51 -20.15
C ALA A 249 -7.05 19.61 -20.89
N GLU A 250 -7.62 19.29 -22.07
CA GLU A 250 -8.29 20.26 -22.94
C GLU A 250 -9.82 20.32 -22.76
N ALA A 251 -10.41 19.35 -22.05
CA ALA A 251 -11.86 19.26 -21.89
C ALA A 251 -12.43 20.52 -21.19
N PRO A 252 -13.50 21.13 -21.74
CA PRO A 252 -14.24 22.14 -20.99
C PRO A 252 -14.86 21.47 -19.75
N PRO A 253 -14.83 22.13 -18.59
CA PRO A 253 -15.37 21.54 -17.37
C PRO A 253 -16.88 21.35 -17.49
N GLU A 254 -17.33 20.19 -17.02
CA GLU A 254 -18.75 19.91 -16.82
C GLU A 254 -19.32 20.83 -15.74
N ARG A 255 -20.63 21.14 -15.82
CA ARG A 255 -21.25 22.14 -14.95
C ARG A 255 -22.21 21.50 -13.95
N LEU A 256 -22.04 21.82 -12.68
CA LEU A 256 -23.01 21.51 -11.62
C LEU A 256 -23.71 22.81 -11.19
N PRO A 257 -25.00 23.01 -11.53
CA PRO A 257 -25.76 24.18 -11.08
C PRO A 257 -25.78 24.30 -9.56
N LEU A 258 -25.67 25.53 -9.04
CA LEU A 258 -25.67 25.80 -7.60
C LEU A 258 -26.92 25.25 -6.91
N ALA A 259 -28.09 25.31 -7.56
CA ALA A 259 -29.33 24.78 -7.00
C ALA A 259 -29.27 23.25 -6.76
N THR A 260 -28.66 22.51 -7.69
CA THR A 260 -28.44 21.06 -7.55
C THR A 260 -27.42 20.80 -6.44
N TYR A 261 -26.32 21.55 -6.41
CA TYR A 261 -25.33 21.48 -5.33
C TYR A 261 -25.96 21.71 -3.96
N LEU A 262 -26.71 22.82 -3.77
CA LEU A 262 -27.32 23.19 -2.50
C LEU A 262 -28.35 22.16 -2.03
N THR A 263 -29.12 21.57 -2.95
CA THR A 263 -30.08 20.50 -2.61
C THR A 263 -29.36 19.28 -2.03
N ALA A 264 -28.26 18.84 -2.66
CA ALA A 264 -27.47 17.72 -2.16
C ALA A 264 -26.70 18.09 -0.88
N TYR A 265 -26.15 19.29 -0.81
CA TYR A 265 -25.41 19.80 0.34
C TYR A 265 -26.29 19.86 1.59
N GLN A 266 -27.55 20.30 1.46
CA GLN A 266 -28.50 20.34 2.58
C GLN A 266 -28.84 18.97 3.18
N ALA A 267 -28.62 17.87 2.44
CA ALA A 267 -28.79 16.52 2.96
C ALA A 267 -27.61 16.05 3.84
N ILE A 268 -26.46 16.76 3.80
CA ILE A 268 -25.32 16.50 4.66
C ILE A 268 -25.63 17.00 6.08
N PRO A 269 -25.31 16.23 7.14
CA PRO A 269 -25.55 16.66 8.52
C PRO A 269 -24.94 18.03 8.84
N GLU A 270 -25.64 18.80 9.67
CA GLU A 270 -25.22 20.15 10.09
C GLU A 270 -23.80 20.15 10.67
N GLU A 271 -23.43 19.16 11.48
CA GLU A 271 -22.08 19.05 12.04
C GLU A 271 -20.97 19.01 10.96
N ALA A 272 -21.18 18.24 9.89
CA ALA A 272 -20.19 18.14 8.81
C ALA A 272 -20.19 19.40 7.95
N ARG A 273 -21.36 20.00 7.69
CA ARG A 273 -21.46 21.28 6.98
C ARG A 273 -20.79 22.41 7.74
N ALA A 274 -20.98 22.49 9.06
CA ALA A 274 -20.35 23.49 9.91
C ALA A 274 -18.82 23.42 9.85
N LYS A 275 -18.23 22.22 9.80
CA LYS A 275 -16.77 22.04 9.63
C LYS A 275 -16.30 22.54 8.27
N ILE A 276 -17.05 22.24 7.20
CA ILE A 276 -16.74 22.72 5.84
C ILE A 276 -16.84 24.25 5.78
N GLU A 277 -17.93 24.84 6.28
CA GLU A 277 -18.17 26.28 6.23
C GLU A 277 -17.20 27.06 7.13
N ALA A 278 -16.82 26.49 8.28
CA ALA A 278 -15.81 27.08 9.15
C ALA A 278 -14.44 27.18 8.47
N ARG A 279 -14.09 26.20 7.62
CA ARG A 279 -12.81 26.18 6.91
C ARG A 279 -12.85 26.94 5.58
N TRP A 280 -13.87 26.71 4.77
CA TRP A 280 -13.92 27.14 3.36
C TRP A 280 -14.93 28.26 3.09
N GLY A 281 -15.70 28.67 4.09
CA GLY A 281 -16.73 29.69 3.96
C GLY A 281 -17.96 29.18 3.20
N GLN A 282 -18.54 30.02 2.34
CA GLN A 282 -19.75 29.68 1.60
C GLN A 282 -19.39 29.02 0.25
N PRO A 283 -20.31 28.23 -0.35
CA PRO A 283 -20.07 27.58 -1.65
C PRO A 283 -19.61 28.52 -2.76
N ALA A 284 -20.06 29.77 -2.73
CA ALA A 284 -19.69 30.79 -3.72
C ALA A 284 -18.24 31.30 -3.59
N ASN A 285 -17.54 30.99 -2.50
CA ASN A 285 -16.15 31.37 -2.27
C ASN A 285 -15.16 30.38 -2.91
N ASP A 286 -15.63 29.22 -3.34
CA ASP A 286 -14.78 28.16 -3.88
C ASP A 286 -14.22 28.53 -5.27
N PRO A 287 -12.93 28.28 -5.56
CA PRO A 287 -12.34 28.63 -6.85
C PRO A 287 -12.98 27.94 -8.06
N LEU A 288 -13.63 26.78 -7.87
CA LEU A 288 -14.33 26.08 -8.95
C LEU A 288 -15.74 26.64 -9.21
N PHE A 289 -16.22 27.58 -8.39
CA PHE A 289 -17.52 28.22 -8.57
C PHE A 289 -17.43 29.40 -9.56
N ASP A 290 -18.24 29.35 -10.61
CA ASP A 290 -18.38 30.43 -11.58
C ASP A 290 -19.68 31.20 -11.34
N ALA A 291 -19.53 32.44 -10.82
CA ALA A 291 -20.65 33.32 -10.53
C ALA A 291 -21.45 33.75 -11.78
N SER A 292 -20.83 33.77 -12.96
CA SER A 292 -21.49 34.18 -14.21
C SER A 292 -22.48 33.13 -14.71
N THR A 293 -22.19 31.85 -14.46
CA THR A 293 -23.04 30.70 -14.82
C THR A 293 -23.82 30.14 -13.63
N SER A 294 -23.53 30.61 -12.41
CA SER A 294 -24.11 30.11 -11.16
C SER A 294 -23.94 28.59 -10.99
N ALA A 295 -22.75 28.10 -11.33
CA ALA A 295 -22.42 26.68 -11.36
C ALA A 295 -20.96 26.40 -10.97
N PHE A 296 -20.70 25.22 -10.43
CA PHE A 296 -19.35 24.69 -10.27
C PHE A 296 -18.85 24.11 -11.60
N GLY A 297 -17.60 24.37 -11.97
CA GLY A 297 -16.88 23.65 -13.01
C GLY A 297 -16.20 22.41 -12.43
N VAL A 298 -16.53 21.22 -12.93
CA VAL A 298 -15.95 19.95 -12.47
C VAL A 298 -15.21 19.26 -13.62
N ASN A 299 -14.03 18.71 -13.32
CA ASN A 299 -13.14 18.13 -14.33
C ASN A 299 -13.56 16.70 -14.71
N PHE A 300 -14.56 16.61 -15.59
CA PHE A 300 -14.99 15.38 -16.23
C PHE A 300 -15.05 15.58 -17.75
N HIS A 301 -14.60 14.57 -18.49
CA HIS A 301 -14.80 14.44 -19.92
C HIS A 301 -15.73 13.27 -20.22
N ARG A 302 -16.71 13.47 -21.13
CA ARG A 302 -17.71 12.46 -21.47
C ARG A 302 -17.38 11.69 -22.75
N TYR A 303 -17.53 10.37 -22.67
CA TYR A 303 -17.43 9.42 -23.77
C TYR A 303 -18.78 8.69 -23.90
N GLY A 304 -19.84 9.42 -24.24
CA GLY A 304 -21.21 8.93 -24.25
C GLY A 304 -21.74 8.66 -22.83
N ASN A 305 -22.03 7.39 -22.53
CA ASN A 305 -22.47 6.95 -21.20
C ASN A 305 -21.31 6.64 -20.24
N ALA A 306 -20.06 6.81 -20.65
CA ALA A 306 -18.94 6.88 -19.70
C ALA A 306 -18.49 8.33 -19.49
N SER A 307 -17.94 8.64 -18.32
CA SER A 307 -17.22 9.90 -18.09
C SER A 307 -15.93 9.63 -17.33
N VAL A 308 -14.81 10.17 -17.78
CA VAL A 308 -13.52 10.10 -17.07
C VAL A 308 -13.26 11.44 -16.40
N GLY A 309 -12.98 11.45 -15.11
CA GLY A 309 -12.69 12.67 -14.35
C GLY A 309 -11.43 12.55 -13.52
N VAL A 310 -10.73 13.67 -13.39
CA VAL A 310 -9.54 13.78 -12.55
C VAL A 310 -9.99 14.17 -11.15
N GLN A 311 -9.66 13.34 -10.16
CA GLN A 311 -10.07 13.60 -8.78
C GLN A 311 -9.55 14.98 -8.31
N PRO A 312 -10.37 15.81 -7.65
CA PRO A 312 -9.88 17.06 -7.11
C PRO A 312 -8.90 16.84 -5.94
N SER A 313 -8.05 17.84 -5.72
CA SER A 313 -7.19 17.95 -4.55
C SER A 313 -8.01 18.08 -3.25
N ARG A 314 -7.39 17.77 -2.10
CA ARG A 314 -8.05 17.95 -0.79
C ARG A 314 -8.09 19.41 -0.32
N GLY A 315 -7.48 20.35 -1.05
CA GLY A 315 -7.44 21.77 -0.71
C GLY A 315 -6.17 22.23 0.03
N TYR A 316 -5.13 21.39 0.15
CA TYR A 316 -3.84 21.78 0.76
C TYR A 316 -3.17 22.97 0.05
N GLU A 317 -3.44 23.12 -1.25
CA GLU A 317 -2.96 24.19 -2.11
C GLU A 317 -3.81 25.46 -2.07
N LEU A 318 -5.03 25.40 -1.54
CA LEU A 318 -5.95 26.56 -1.51
C LEU A 318 -5.53 27.59 -0.45
N ASP A 319 -4.97 27.12 0.65
CA ASP A 319 -4.47 27.95 1.75
C ASP A 319 -3.31 27.23 2.47
N PRO A 320 -2.10 27.20 1.87
CA PRO A 320 -0.98 26.41 2.36
C PRO A 320 -0.64 26.69 3.83
N ASP A 321 -0.61 27.95 4.24
CA ASP A 321 -0.15 28.39 5.57
C ASP A 321 -0.98 27.79 6.71
N GLU A 322 -2.32 27.80 6.60
CA GLU A 322 -3.17 27.20 7.65
C GLU A 322 -3.37 25.69 7.45
N THR A 323 -3.34 25.20 6.20
CA THR A 323 -3.76 23.82 5.90
C THR A 323 -2.71 22.77 6.20
N HIS A 324 -1.43 23.09 6.08
CA HIS A 324 -0.34 22.12 6.29
C HIS A 324 -0.23 21.68 7.77
N HIS A 325 -0.84 22.44 8.68
CA HIS A 325 -0.91 22.13 10.11
C HIS A 325 -2.21 21.43 10.54
N ASP A 326 -3.16 21.17 9.62
CA ASP A 326 -4.44 20.50 9.93
C ASP A 326 -4.51 19.07 9.32
N PRO A 327 -4.20 18.03 10.12
CA PRO A 327 -4.36 16.64 9.70
C PRO A 327 -5.80 16.24 9.37
N ALA A 328 -6.80 16.95 9.91
CA ALA A 328 -8.22 16.63 9.81
C ALA A 328 -8.99 17.56 8.86
N LEU A 329 -8.29 18.08 7.84
CA LEU A 329 -8.83 19.01 6.85
C LEU A 329 -10.15 18.52 6.20
N PRO A 330 -11.28 19.23 6.38
CA PRO A 330 -12.52 18.93 5.67
C PRO A 330 -12.39 19.19 4.15
N PRO A 331 -13.09 18.45 3.28
CA PRO A 331 -13.02 18.68 1.83
C PRO A 331 -13.65 20.03 1.43
N PRO A 332 -13.07 20.75 0.45
CA PRO A 332 -13.64 22.00 -0.06
C PRO A 332 -14.93 21.78 -0.86
N HIS A 333 -15.66 22.86 -1.15
CA HIS A 333 -16.94 22.79 -1.86
C HIS A 333 -16.80 22.23 -3.28
N GLY A 334 -15.71 22.57 -3.99
CA GLY A 334 -15.39 22.04 -5.31
C GLY A 334 -15.19 20.53 -5.32
N TYR A 335 -14.60 19.97 -4.24
CA TYR A 335 -14.46 18.53 -4.05
C TYR A 335 -15.83 17.84 -3.90
N LEU A 336 -16.72 18.44 -3.10
CA LEU A 336 -18.10 17.97 -2.96
C LEU A 336 -18.86 18.09 -4.29
N ALA A 337 -18.70 19.19 -5.01
CA ALA A 337 -19.33 19.43 -6.30
C ALA A 337 -18.96 18.36 -7.33
N PHE A 338 -17.70 17.93 -7.38
CA PHE A 338 -17.24 16.85 -8.27
C PHE A 338 -18.06 15.56 -8.08
N TYR A 339 -18.19 15.10 -6.83
CA TYR A 339 -18.92 13.86 -6.54
C TYR A 339 -20.45 14.03 -6.57
N ILE A 340 -20.97 15.21 -6.24
CA ILE A 340 -22.40 15.52 -6.41
C ILE A 340 -22.75 15.52 -7.90
N TRP A 341 -21.90 16.08 -8.77
CA TRP A 341 -22.11 16.01 -10.21
C TRP A 341 -22.18 14.57 -10.69
N LEU A 342 -21.23 13.72 -10.27
CA LEU A 342 -21.19 12.29 -10.61
C LEU A 342 -22.52 11.60 -10.28
N ARG A 343 -23.08 11.86 -9.09
CA ARG A 343 -24.33 11.24 -8.62
C ARG A 343 -25.60 11.83 -9.20
N GLU A 344 -25.71 13.15 -9.21
CA GLU A 344 -26.99 13.84 -9.38
C GLU A 344 -27.15 14.42 -10.79
N ALA A 345 -26.06 14.87 -11.41
CA ALA A 345 -26.08 15.48 -12.75
C ALA A 345 -25.74 14.46 -13.86
N PHE A 346 -24.64 13.72 -13.70
CA PHE A 346 -24.31 12.60 -14.56
C PHE A 346 -25.20 11.39 -14.29
N GLY A 347 -25.61 11.19 -13.04
CA GLY A 347 -26.50 10.09 -12.67
C GLY A 347 -25.82 8.73 -12.81
N ALA A 348 -24.57 8.60 -12.36
CA ALA A 348 -23.80 7.36 -12.47
C ALA A 348 -24.56 6.18 -11.85
N HIS A 349 -24.64 5.06 -12.57
CA HIS A 349 -25.11 3.80 -11.99
C HIS A 349 -24.01 3.08 -11.21
N ALA A 350 -22.75 3.33 -11.57
CA ALA A 350 -21.56 2.85 -10.87
C ALA A 350 -20.41 3.85 -11.05
N ALA A 351 -19.51 3.88 -10.06
CA ALA A 351 -18.24 4.60 -10.15
C ALA A 351 -17.08 3.60 -10.14
N ILE A 352 -16.07 3.86 -10.97
CA ILE A 352 -14.81 3.14 -11.00
C ILE A 352 -13.70 4.10 -10.59
N HIS A 353 -12.97 3.80 -9.55
CA HIS A 353 -11.72 4.50 -9.24
C HIS A 353 -10.55 3.70 -9.80
N PHE A 354 -9.70 4.34 -10.59
CA PHE A 354 -8.51 3.71 -11.17
C PHE A 354 -7.23 4.20 -10.51
N GLY A 355 -6.39 3.24 -10.12
CA GLY A 355 -5.07 3.47 -9.54
C GLY A 355 -5.09 3.50 -8.02
N LYS A 356 -4.19 2.73 -7.41
CA LYS A 356 -3.81 2.90 -6.00
C LYS A 356 -3.10 4.25 -5.85
N HIS A 357 -3.61 5.20 -5.08
CA HIS A 357 -4.97 5.28 -4.53
C HIS A 357 -5.56 6.66 -4.80
N GLY A 358 -6.87 6.75 -4.89
CA GLY A 358 -7.62 7.98 -4.74
C GLY A 358 -7.48 8.58 -3.34
N ASN A 359 -8.00 9.79 -3.18
CA ASN A 359 -7.87 10.54 -1.93
C ASN A 359 -9.18 10.63 -1.10
N MET A 360 -10.25 9.96 -1.51
CA MET A 360 -11.62 10.09 -0.96
C MET A 360 -11.83 9.21 0.29
N GLU A 361 -11.40 7.96 0.20
CA GLU A 361 -11.45 6.94 1.26
C GLU A 361 -10.58 7.30 2.47
N TRP A 362 -9.76 8.34 2.35
CA TRP A 362 -8.85 8.86 3.36
C TRP A 362 -9.30 10.20 3.95
N LEU A 363 -10.44 10.74 3.51
CA LEU A 363 -11.00 11.97 4.09
C LEU A 363 -11.31 11.78 5.59
N PRO A 364 -11.33 12.85 6.39
CA PRO A 364 -11.53 12.75 7.82
C PRO A 364 -12.87 12.10 8.21
N GLY A 365 -12.83 11.27 9.24
CA GLY A 365 -14.01 10.56 9.77
C GLY A 365 -13.62 9.25 10.45
N LYS A 366 -14.63 8.43 10.75
CA LYS A 366 -14.41 7.13 11.40
C LYS A 366 -13.60 6.18 10.52
N ALA A 367 -12.84 5.28 11.12
CA ALA A 367 -12.04 4.26 10.43
C ALA A 367 -12.91 3.28 9.61
N LEU A 368 -14.07 2.89 10.15
CA LEU A 368 -15.03 2.02 9.48
C LEU A 368 -16.43 2.19 10.10
N ALA A 369 -17.45 1.56 9.49
CA ALA A 369 -18.86 1.71 9.88
C ALA A 369 -19.26 3.18 10.03
N LEU A 370 -19.08 3.93 8.94
CA LEU A 370 -19.18 5.39 8.92
C LEU A 370 -20.54 5.93 9.40
N SER A 371 -20.51 7.12 9.97
CA SER A 371 -21.70 7.95 10.23
C SER A 371 -22.00 8.88 9.04
N ALA A 372 -23.19 9.50 9.02
CA ALA A 372 -23.56 10.48 7.99
C ALA A 372 -22.60 11.69 7.94
N ALA A 373 -21.92 11.98 9.05
CA ALA A 373 -21.01 13.11 9.18
C ALA A 373 -19.57 12.76 8.76
N CYS A 374 -19.26 11.51 8.45
CA CYS A 374 -17.95 11.13 7.94
C CYS A 374 -17.82 11.60 6.49
N PHE A 375 -16.74 12.34 6.17
CA PHE A 375 -16.59 12.94 4.84
C PHE A 375 -16.54 11.94 3.68
N PRO A 376 -15.94 10.73 3.79
CA PRO A 376 -16.01 9.76 2.71
C PRO A 376 -17.47 9.42 2.33
N GLU A 377 -18.38 9.30 3.30
CA GLU A 377 -19.80 9.06 3.04
C GLU A 377 -20.51 10.30 2.50
N ALA A 378 -20.30 11.46 3.13
CA ALA A 378 -20.94 12.72 2.73
C ALA A 378 -20.55 13.11 1.30
N VAL A 379 -19.30 12.87 0.92
CA VAL A 379 -18.78 13.09 -0.43
C VAL A 379 -19.33 12.07 -1.40
N PHE A 380 -19.22 10.76 -1.14
CA PHE A 380 -19.43 9.73 -2.16
C PHE A 380 -20.88 9.24 -2.26
N GLY A 381 -21.57 9.16 -1.13
CA GLY A 381 -22.96 8.68 -1.05
C GLY A 381 -23.12 7.17 -1.31
N ALA A 382 -24.35 6.76 -1.61
CA ALA A 382 -24.73 5.36 -1.81
C ALA A 382 -24.65 4.95 -3.29
N VAL A 383 -23.44 4.84 -3.82
CA VAL A 383 -23.15 4.46 -5.22
C VAL A 383 -22.39 3.13 -5.25
N PRO A 384 -22.69 2.20 -6.18
CA PRO A 384 -21.85 1.03 -6.45
C PRO A 384 -20.44 1.47 -6.81
N HIS A 385 -19.47 1.06 -5.99
CA HIS A 385 -18.07 1.46 -6.12
C HIS A 385 -17.22 0.25 -6.50
N ILE A 386 -16.52 0.37 -7.63
CA ILE A 386 -15.67 -0.66 -8.19
C ILE A 386 -14.26 -0.09 -8.27
N TYR A 387 -13.25 -0.87 -7.91
CA TYR A 387 -11.91 -0.33 -7.73
C TYR A 387 -10.84 -1.32 -8.20
N PRO A 388 -10.33 -1.17 -9.43
CA PRO A 388 -9.07 -1.76 -9.84
C PRO A 388 -7.94 -1.43 -8.86
N PHE A 389 -7.34 -2.45 -8.24
CA PHE A 389 -6.35 -2.26 -7.17
C PHE A 389 -5.22 -3.29 -7.26
N ILE A 390 -3.98 -2.92 -6.92
CA ILE A 390 -2.85 -3.85 -7.02
C ILE A 390 -2.94 -4.97 -5.96
N VAL A 391 -2.72 -6.22 -6.39
CA VAL A 391 -2.92 -7.41 -5.53
C VAL A 391 -2.01 -7.46 -4.30
N ASN A 392 -0.85 -6.81 -4.35
CA ASN A 392 0.11 -6.78 -3.25
C ASN A 392 -0.14 -5.64 -2.25
N ASP A 393 -1.25 -4.92 -2.33
CA ASP A 393 -1.54 -3.84 -1.38
C ASP A 393 -2.86 -4.02 -0.62
N PRO A 394 -2.94 -5.07 0.24
CA PRO A 394 -4.16 -5.39 0.96
C PRO A 394 -4.60 -4.28 1.92
N GLY A 395 -3.66 -3.50 2.47
CA GLY A 395 -3.94 -2.49 3.48
C GLY A 395 -4.83 -1.36 2.97
N GLU A 396 -4.41 -0.71 1.89
CA GLU A 396 -5.15 0.43 1.33
C GLU A 396 -6.42 -0.03 0.61
N GLY A 397 -6.40 -1.20 -0.05
CA GLY A 397 -7.61 -1.81 -0.57
C GLY A 397 -8.65 -2.10 0.52
N ALA A 398 -8.23 -2.56 1.70
CA ALA A 398 -9.12 -2.73 2.85
C ALA A 398 -9.71 -1.39 3.32
N GLN A 399 -8.94 -0.30 3.27
CA GLN A 399 -9.44 1.05 3.58
C GLN A 399 -10.57 1.45 2.62
N ALA A 400 -10.36 1.26 1.31
CA ALA A 400 -11.38 1.53 0.29
C ALA A 400 -12.65 0.68 0.55
N LYS A 401 -12.50 -0.63 0.78
CA LYS A 401 -13.62 -1.55 1.10
C LYS A 401 -14.41 -1.07 2.32
N ARG A 402 -13.72 -0.65 3.38
CA ARG A 402 -14.34 -0.35 4.69
C ARG A 402 -14.92 1.05 4.81
N ARG A 403 -14.42 2.03 4.05
CA ARG A 403 -14.86 3.43 4.12
C ARG A 403 -15.73 3.86 2.94
N SER A 404 -15.70 3.14 1.82
CA SER A 404 -16.48 3.49 0.63
C SER A 404 -17.36 2.36 0.08
N ALA A 405 -17.39 1.20 0.75
CA ALA A 405 -18.10 0.00 0.25
C ALA A 405 -17.61 -0.43 -1.14
N ALA A 406 -16.30 -0.30 -1.40
CA ALA A 406 -15.67 -0.69 -2.66
C ALA A 406 -15.69 -2.21 -2.86
N ILE A 407 -15.95 -2.63 -4.09
CA ILE A 407 -15.57 -3.95 -4.60
C ILE A 407 -14.22 -3.79 -5.28
N ILE A 408 -13.21 -4.44 -4.73
CA ILE A 408 -11.90 -4.47 -5.36
C ILE A 408 -11.96 -5.44 -6.55
N ILE A 409 -11.36 -5.04 -7.66
CA ILE A 409 -10.98 -5.95 -8.74
C ILE A 409 -9.46 -5.93 -8.76
N ASP A 410 -8.84 -6.92 -8.12
CA ASP A 410 -7.40 -6.92 -8.00
C ASP A 410 -6.73 -7.08 -9.38
N HIS A 411 -5.54 -6.49 -9.53
CA HIS A 411 -4.77 -6.57 -10.76
C HIS A 411 -3.33 -6.99 -10.46
N LEU A 412 -2.68 -7.52 -11.50
CA LEU A 412 -1.32 -8.01 -11.43
C LEU A 412 -0.34 -6.88 -11.08
N THR A 413 0.76 -7.26 -10.45
CA THR A 413 1.92 -6.38 -10.26
C THR A 413 2.62 -6.12 -11.59
N PRO A 414 3.50 -5.10 -11.69
CA PRO A 414 4.35 -4.93 -12.88
C PRO A 414 5.13 -6.20 -13.23
N PRO A 415 5.50 -6.38 -14.51
CA PRO A 415 6.50 -7.37 -14.87
C PRO A 415 7.82 -7.10 -14.15
N MET A 416 8.48 -8.18 -13.72
CA MET A 416 9.71 -8.11 -12.94
C MET A 416 10.90 -8.60 -13.76
N ALA A 417 12.07 -8.03 -13.51
CA ALA A 417 13.33 -8.47 -14.09
C ALA A 417 14.50 -8.27 -13.13
N ARG A 418 15.68 -8.72 -13.55
CA ARG A 418 16.95 -8.43 -12.88
C ARG A 418 17.52 -7.13 -13.39
N ALA A 419 18.13 -6.35 -12.49
CA ALA A 419 18.79 -5.10 -12.82
C ALA A 419 19.92 -5.31 -13.85
N GLY A 420 20.77 -6.32 -13.60
CA GLY A 420 21.97 -6.56 -14.42
C GLY A 420 22.99 -5.42 -14.34
N ALA A 421 24.07 -5.54 -15.11
CA ALA A 421 25.10 -4.50 -15.25
C ALA A 421 25.11 -4.00 -16.70
N GLU A 422 24.42 -2.89 -16.97
CA GLU A 422 24.38 -2.25 -18.30
C GLU A 422 25.07 -0.89 -18.30
N GLY A 423 25.33 -0.35 -19.50
CA GLY A 423 25.94 0.97 -19.67
C GLY A 423 27.30 1.05 -18.99
N ARG A 424 27.45 2.01 -18.06
CA ARG A 424 28.70 2.23 -17.31
C ARG A 424 29.01 1.09 -16.35
N LEU A 425 28.01 0.56 -15.65
CA LEU A 425 28.21 -0.54 -14.71
C LEU A 425 28.76 -1.78 -15.44
N GLY A 426 28.25 -2.06 -16.64
CA GLY A 426 28.78 -3.13 -17.49
C GLY A 426 30.22 -2.88 -17.97
N GLN A 427 30.60 -1.62 -18.23
CA GLN A 427 32.00 -1.29 -18.57
C GLN A 427 32.93 -1.50 -17.38
N ILE A 428 32.49 -1.16 -16.16
CA ILE A 428 33.25 -1.39 -14.94
C ILE A 428 33.39 -2.91 -14.70
N GLU A 429 32.31 -3.69 -14.86
CA GLU A 429 32.35 -5.16 -14.74
C GLU A 429 33.37 -5.78 -15.72
N ALA A 430 33.33 -5.39 -17.00
CA ALA A 430 34.26 -5.90 -18.00
C ALA A 430 35.73 -5.56 -17.70
N LEU A 431 36.00 -4.37 -17.15
CA LEU A 431 37.35 -3.99 -16.73
C LEU A 431 37.79 -4.70 -15.46
N ALA A 432 36.90 -4.93 -14.50
CA ALA A 432 37.18 -5.72 -13.30
C ALA A 432 37.56 -7.16 -13.69
N ASP A 433 36.82 -7.75 -14.62
CA ASP A 433 37.14 -9.04 -15.23
C ASP A 433 38.55 -9.06 -15.87
N GLU A 434 38.90 -8.02 -16.64
CA GLU A 434 40.23 -7.85 -17.22
C GLU A 434 41.31 -7.71 -16.14
N TYR A 435 41.03 -6.96 -15.08
CA TYR A 435 41.94 -6.72 -13.95
C TYR A 435 42.32 -8.03 -13.25
N PHE A 436 41.32 -8.83 -12.88
CA PHE A 436 41.56 -10.11 -12.20
C PHE A 436 42.23 -11.14 -13.12
N ALA A 437 41.92 -11.14 -14.43
CA ALA A 437 42.63 -11.97 -15.40
C ALA A 437 44.12 -11.55 -15.53
N ALA A 438 44.39 -10.24 -15.58
CA ALA A 438 45.75 -9.70 -15.66
C ALA A 438 46.56 -9.97 -14.39
N ALA A 439 45.93 -10.01 -13.21
CA ALA A 439 46.60 -10.29 -11.94
C ALA A 439 47.33 -11.64 -11.94
N GLY A 440 46.78 -12.64 -12.65
CA GLY A 440 47.38 -13.96 -12.81
C GLY A 440 48.40 -14.08 -13.96
N MET A 441 48.46 -13.13 -14.91
CA MET A 441 49.21 -13.28 -16.17
C MET A 441 50.18 -12.14 -16.51
N ASP A 442 49.80 -10.87 -16.33
CA ASP A 442 50.63 -9.71 -16.68
C ASP A 442 50.39 -8.52 -15.71
N ARG A 443 51.17 -8.51 -14.63
CA ARG A 443 51.05 -7.51 -13.54
C ARG A 443 51.28 -6.06 -14.00
N ARG A 444 51.91 -5.83 -15.16
CA ARG A 444 52.15 -4.48 -15.71
C ARG A 444 50.86 -3.78 -16.13
N ARG A 445 49.80 -4.54 -16.42
CA ARG A 445 48.50 -4.02 -16.86
C ARG A 445 47.58 -3.61 -15.71
N LEU A 446 47.86 -4.06 -14.48
CA LEU A 446 46.99 -3.85 -13.33
C LEU A 446 46.72 -2.37 -13.06
N LYS A 447 47.78 -1.56 -12.94
CA LYS A 447 47.65 -0.14 -12.63
C LYS A 447 46.82 0.63 -13.67
N PRO A 448 47.12 0.53 -14.99
CA PRO A 448 46.29 1.18 -16.01
C PRO A 448 44.82 0.74 -16.02
N ILE A 449 44.52 -0.52 -15.69
CA ILE A 449 43.12 -1.00 -15.63
C ILE A 449 42.44 -0.46 -14.38
N ALA A 450 43.09 -0.52 -13.21
CA ALA A 450 42.56 0.01 -11.96
C ALA A 450 42.29 1.52 -12.03
N ASP A 451 43.18 2.29 -12.69
CA ASP A 451 42.98 3.73 -12.90
C ASP A 451 41.71 3.98 -13.75
N LYS A 452 41.51 3.21 -14.83
CA LYS A 452 40.28 3.31 -15.64
C LYS A 452 39.01 2.90 -14.87
N ILE A 453 39.09 1.84 -14.07
CA ILE A 453 37.97 1.39 -13.22
C ILE A 453 37.56 2.51 -12.27
N ARG A 454 38.54 3.14 -11.60
CA ARG A 454 38.28 4.27 -10.69
C ARG A 454 37.72 5.48 -11.42
N ASP A 455 38.28 5.85 -12.58
CA ASP A 455 37.77 6.98 -13.36
C ASP A 455 36.30 6.79 -13.75
N LEU A 456 35.93 5.58 -14.17
CA LEU A 456 34.54 5.23 -14.51
C LEU A 456 33.65 5.16 -13.27
N ALA A 457 34.13 4.57 -12.18
CA ALA A 457 33.40 4.50 -10.92
C ALA A 457 33.11 5.90 -10.36
N ALA A 458 34.11 6.79 -10.36
CA ALA A 458 33.99 8.18 -9.93
C ALA A 458 33.09 9.03 -10.83
N ASP A 459 33.03 8.73 -12.14
CA ASP A 459 32.07 9.39 -13.04
C ASP A 459 30.65 8.81 -12.91
N ALA A 460 30.51 7.56 -12.48
CA ALA A 460 29.23 6.94 -12.17
C ALA A 460 28.73 7.27 -10.76
N GLY A 461 29.60 7.65 -9.82
CA GLY A 461 29.28 7.81 -8.40
C GLY A 461 29.36 6.54 -7.56
N LEU A 462 29.75 5.42 -8.18
CA LEU A 462 29.76 4.10 -7.53
C LEU A 462 30.88 3.95 -6.50
N ASP A 463 31.97 4.70 -6.65
CA ASP A 463 33.09 4.73 -5.70
C ASP A 463 32.68 5.23 -4.32
N ALA A 464 31.84 6.26 -4.27
CA ALA A 464 31.27 6.77 -3.02
C ALA A 464 30.39 5.72 -2.34
N ASP A 465 29.44 5.12 -3.08
CA ASP A 465 28.54 4.11 -2.54
C ASP A 465 29.26 2.80 -2.15
N ALA A 466 30.32 2.44 -2.87
CA ALA A 466 31.19 1.29 -2.53
C ALA A 466 32.20 1.61 -1.43
N GLN A 467 32.18 2.83 -0.87
CA GLN A 467 33.07 3.29 0.20
C GLN A 467 34.56 3.11 -0.14
N VAL A 468 34.93 3.45 -1.38
CA VAL A 468 36.33 3.50 -1.82
C VAL A 468 36.96 4.78 -1.29
N THR A 469 38.10 4.65 -0.60
CA THR A 469 38.81 5.79 -0.01
C THR A 469 40.22 5.93 -0.60
N ASP A 470 40.86 7.09 -0.38
CA ASP A 470 42.26 7.31 -0.77
C ASP A 470 43.26 6.39 -0.04
N GLU A 471 42.83 5.73 1.04
CA GLU A 471 43.62 4.75 1.78
C GLU A 471 43.60 3.36 1.14
N ASP A 472 42.60 3.08 0.30
CA ASP A 472 42.50 1.81 -0.42
C ASP A 472 43.55 1.74 -1.52
N ASP A 473 44.31 0.65 -1.55
CA ASP A 473 45.15 0.34 -2.69
C ASP A 473 44.32 -0.08 -3.92
N ASP A 474 44.97 -0.20 -5.07
CA ASP A 474 44.30 -0.58 -6.32
C ASP A 474 43.50 -1.88 -6.22
N ALA A 475 43.97 -2.86 -5.47
CA ALA A 475 43.30 -4.14 -5.34
C ALA A 475 42.08 -4.04 -4.42
N ALA A 476 42.20 -3.33 -3.31
CA ALA A 476 41.10 -3.08 -2.37
C ALA A 476 39.98 -2.29 -3.05
N ALA A 477 40.31 -1.19 -3.75
CA ALA A 477 39.35 -0.36 -4.47
C ALA A 477 38.58 -1.16 -5.53
N VAL A 478 39.28 -1.93 -6.38
CA VAL A 478 38.63 -2.77 -7.40
C VAL A 478 37.74 -3.85 -6.76
N SER A 479 38.18 -4.44 -5.64
CA SER A 479 37.39 -5.48 -4.95
C SER A 479 36.10 -4.92 -4.34
N LYS A 480 36.14 -3.74 -3.72
CA LYS A 480 34.94 -3.06 -3.20
C LYS A 480 33.94 -2.72 -4.32
N LEU A 481 34.44 -2.19 -5.43
CA LEU A 481 33.61 -1.89 -6.61
C LEU A 481 32.99 -3.14 -7.23
N ASP A 482 33.74 -4.22 -7.35
CA ASP A 482 33.24 -5.52 -7.86
C ASP A 482 32.16 -6.10 -6.93
N ALA A 483 32.34 -5.99 -5.61
CA ALA A 483 31.34 -6.42 -4.63
C ALA A 483 30.04 -5.60 -4.72
N ALA A 484 30.14 -4.26 -4.83
CA ALA A 484 28.99 -3.39 -5.02
C ALA A 484 28.23 -3.70 -6.33
N LEU A 485 28.96 -3.92 -7.43
CA LEU A 485 28.37 -4.36 -8.70
C LEU A 485 27.66 -5.70 -8.57
N CYS A 486 28.22 -6.63 -7.78
CA CYS A 486 27.58 -7.92 -7.51
C CYS A 486 26.25 -7.76 -6.76
N ASP A 487 26.14 -6.90 -5.75
CA ASP A 487 24.82 -6.67 -5.10
C ASP A 487 23.84 -5.99 -6.07
N ILE A 488 24.27 -4.95 -6.78
CA ILE A 488 23.44 -4.16 -7.70
C ILE A 488 22.87 -5.03 -8.83
N LYS A 489 23.69 -5.83 -9.50
CA LYS A 489 23.23 -6.67 -10.63
C LYS A 489 22.24 -7.74 -10.17
N LEU A 490 22.29 -8.12 -8.90
CA LEU A 490 21.38 -9.10 -8.33
C LEU A 490 19.98 -8.55 -7.96
N LEU A 491 19.82 -7.22 -7.94
CA LEU A 491 18.56 -6.55 -7.58
C LEU A 491 17.41 -6.97 -8.53
N GLN A 492 16.25 -7.25 -7.96
CA GLN A 492 15.00 -7.41 -8.71
C GLN A 492 14.31 -6.06 -8.82
N ILE A 493 13.97 -5.67 -10.05
CA ILE A 493 13.35 -4.40 -10.40
C ILE A 493 12.11 -4.65 -11.26
N ARG A 494 11.20 -3.68 -11.31
CA ARG A 494 10.15 -3.68 -12.34
C ARG A 494 10.75 -3.42 -13.72
N ASP A 495 10.23 -4.08 -14.74
CA ASP A 495 10.59 -3.89 -16.16
C ASP A 495 9.38 -3.32 -16.91
N GLY A 496 8.95 -2.12 -16.52
CA GLY A 496 7.73 -1.48 -17.03
C GLY A 496 6.61 -1.43 -15.98
N LEU A 497 5.38 -1.33 -16.44
CA LEU A 497 4.16 -1.16 -15.64
C LEU A 497 3.09 -2.16 -16.08
N HIS A 498 2.17 -2.50 -15.18
CA HIS A 498 1.00 -3.31 -15.54
C HIS A 498 -0.02 -2.47 -16.34
N ILE A 499 -0.75 -3.10 -17.26
CA ILE A 499 -1.91 -2.51 -17.92
C ILE A 499 -3.11 -3.36 -17.54
N PHE A 500 -4.09 -2.78 -16.85
CA PHE A 500 -5.30 -3.49 -16.42
C PHE A 500 -5.97 -4.16 -17.62
N GLY A 501 -6.27 -5.46 -17.49
CA GLY A 501 -6.87 -6.24 -18.56
C GLY A 501 -5.88 -6.86 -19.54
N LYS A 502 -4.56 -6.80 -19.28
CA LYS A 502 -3.50 -7.34 -20.14
C LYS A 502 -2.48 -8.15 -19.34
N SER A 503 -2.41 -9.45 -19.60
CA SER A 503 -1.32 -10.29 -19.05
C SER A 503 0.01 -10.00 -19.77
N PRO A 504 1.15 -10.16 -19.08
CA PRO A 504 2.46 -9.98 -19.70
C PRO A 504 2.72 -11.08 -20.75
N GLU A 505 3.50 -10.75 -21.78
CA GLU A 505 3.87 -11.66 -22.87
C GLU A 505 5.39 -11.68 -23.06
N GLY A 506 5.91 -12.69 -23.77
CA GLY A 506 7.32 -12.77 -24.14
C GLY A 506 8.27 -12.63 -22.94
N ALA A 507 9.22 -11.69 -23.02
CA ALA A 507 10.23 -11.47 -21.99
C ALA A 507 9.64 -10.99 -20.65
N GLU A 508 8.58 -10.16 -20.69
CA GLU A 508 7.89 -9.67 -19.48
C GLU A 508 7.24 -10.85 -18.72
N ARG A 509 6.64 -11.78 -19.46
CA ARG A 509 6.06 -13.01 -18.90
C ARG A 509 7.12 -13.91 -18.28
N ILE A 510 8.21 -14.16 -19.00
CA ILE A 510 9.31 -15.02 -18.53
C ILE A 510 9.95 -14.43 -17.27
N GLY A 511 10.22 -13.12 -17.29
CA GLY A 511 10.80 -12.41 -16.15
C GLY A 511 9.92 -12.48 -14.90
N LEU A 512 8.60 -12.28 -15.06
CA LEU A 512 7.66 -12.42 -13.95
C LEU A 512 7.61 -13.86 -13.42
N ILE A 513 7.47 -14.87 -14.28
CA ILE A 513 7.48 -16.28 -13.85
C ILE A 513 8.77 -16.60 -13.09
N SER A 514 9.93 -16.19 -13.62
CA SER A 514 11.21 -16.43 -12.95
C SER A 514 11.31 -15.71 -11.61
N ALA A 515 10.77 -14.50 -11.48
CA ALA A 515 10.74 -13.77 -10.22
C ALA A 515 9.86 -14.47 -9.18
N LEU A 516 8.70 -15.01 -9.58
CA LEU A 516 7.78 -15.71 -8.68
C LEU A 516 8.27 -17.12 -8.31
N ALA A 517 8.97 -17.79 -9.23
CA ALA A 517 9.58 -19.09 -8.98
C ALA A 517 10.86 -19.02 -8.11
N ARG A 518 11.43 -17.82 -7.93
CA ARG A 518 12.64 -17.58 -7.13
C ARG A 518 12.40 -17.79 -5.63
N ALA A 519 11.31 -17.28 -5.08
CA ALA A 519 11.02 -17.43 -3.66
C ALA A 519 10.48 -18.83 -3.35
N PRO A 520 10.91 -19.48 -2.24
CA PRO A 520 10.25 -20.69 -1.75
C PRO A 520 8.77 -20.41 -1.42
N ARG A 521 7.89 -21.34 -1.78
CA ARG A 521 6.42 -21.28 -1.64
C ARG A 521 5.88 -22.29 -0.62
N GLY A 522 6.75 -23.16 -0.11
CA GLY A 522 6.40 -24.31 0.72
C GLY A 522 7.59 -25.25 0.92
N GLN A 523 7.34 -26.43 1.48
CA GLN A 523 8.37 -27.46 1.71
C GLN A 523 8.31 -28.63 0.71
N ALA A 524 7.28 -28.69 -0.14
CA ALA A 524 7.19 -29.71 -1.18
C ALA A 524 8.28 -29.48 -2.25
N PRO A 525 8.76 -30.53 -2.94
CA PRO A 525 9.73 -30.39 -4.02
C PRO A 525 9.30 -29.43 -5.14
N SER A 526 8.00 -29.29 -5.39
CA SER A 526 7.42 -28.34 -6.35
C SER A 526 7.46 -26.88 -5.87
N ASP A 527 7.60 -26.68 -4.56
CA ASP A 527 7.43 -25.38 -3.91
C ASP A 527 8.78 -24.75 -3.54
N ILE A 528 9.89 -25.42 -3.78
CA ILE A 528 11.23 -24.84 -3.58
C ILE A 528 11.55 -23.80 -4.66
N SER A 529 12.57 -22.99 -4.41
CA SER A 529 13.10 -22.05 -5.41
C SER A 529 13.60 -22.78 -6.65
N LEU A 530 13.25 -22.29 -7.84
CA LEU A 530 13.79 -22.83 -9.10
C LEU A 530 15.32 -22.73 -9.16
N LEU A 531 15.91 -21.67 -8.59
CA LEU A 531 17.35 -21.52 -8.56
C LEU A 531 18.01 -22.54 -7.64
N ARG A 532 17.41 -22.82 -6.47
CA ARG A 532 17.89 -23.89 -5.57
C ARG A 532 17.76 -25.26 -6.22
N ALA A 533 16.63 -25.54 -6.86
CA ALA A 533 16.43 -26.79 -7.57
C ALA A 533 17.50 -27.02 -8.65
N LEU A 534 17.79 -25.99 -9.45
CA LEU A 534 18.88 -26.01 -10.43
C LEU A 534 20.25 -26.21 -9.77
N ALA A 535 20.53 -25.48 -8.69
CA ALA A 535 21.80 -25.59 -7.97
C ALA A 535 22.02 -27.00 -7.38
N ASP A 536 20.96 -27.61 -6.84
CA ASP A 536 20.97 -28.96 -6.29
C ASP A 536 21.20 -30.02 -7.38
N ASP A 537 20.42 -29.98 -8.46
CA ASP A 537 20.53 -30.94 -9.57
C ASP A 537 21.87 -30.84 -10.30
N LEU A 538 22.41 -29.62 -10.44
CA LEU A 538 23.73 -29.35 -11.00
C LEU A 538 24.87 -29.54 -9.98
N LYS A 539 24.55 -29.86 -8.72
CA LYS A 539 25.48 -30.13 -7.62
C LYS A 539 26.46 -28.99 -7.38
N LEU A 540 25.96 -27.76 -7.40
CA LEU A 540 26.78 -26.56 -7.28
C LEU A 540 27.35 -26.36 -5.87
N GLY A 541 26.68 -26.89 -4.83
CA GLY A 541 27.18 -26.91 -3.45
C GLY A 541 27.01 -25.60 -2.68
N GLU A 542 26.38 -24.59 -3.28
CA GLU A 542 26.10 -23.28 -2.68
C GLU A 542 24.60 -22.97 -2.86
N ASP A 543 23.98 -22.35 -1.84
CA ASP A 543 22.60 -21.89 -1.92
C ASP A 543 22.53 -20.53 -2.63
N PRO A 544 21.99 -20.44 -3.86
CA PRO A 544 21.99 -19.21 -4.65
C PRO A 544 21.12 -18.09 -4.07
N LEU A 545 20.28 -18.38 -3.08
CA LEU A 545 19.47 -17.36 -2.41
C LEU A 545 20.13 -16.77 -1.18
N THR A 546 21.09 -17.47 -0.56
CA THR A 546 21.66 -17.06 0.73
C THR A 546 23.17 -16.88 0.75
N ALA A 547 23.88 -17.37 -0.26
CA ALA A 547 25.32 -17.19 -0.39
C ALA A 547 25.69 -15.71 -0.64
N ASP A 548 26.86 -15.31 -0.13
CA ASP A 548 27.44 -13.98 -0.37
C ASP A 548 27.74 -13.79 -1.86
N PRO A 549 27.06 -12.86 -2.56
CA PRO A 549 27.26 -12.61 -3.98
C PRO A 549 28.71 -12.28 -4.38
N ALA A 550 29.44 -11.60 -3.50
CA ALA A 550 30.80 -11.14 -3.76
C ALA A 550 31.86 -12.23 -3.54
N ALA A 551 31.49 -13.35 -2.90
CA ALA A 551 32.42 -14.43 -2.61
C ALA A 551 32.98 -15.08 -3.89
N PRO A 552 34.27 -15.50 -3.91
CA PRO A 552 34.84 -16.23 -5.04
C PRO A 552 34.12 -17.56 -5.32
N TRP A 553 33.85 -17.85 -6.59
CA TRP A 553 33.23 -19.11 -7.01
C TRP A 553 34.21 -20.27 -6.99
N SER A 554 33.99 -21.18 -6.04
CA SER A 554 34.76 -22.43 -5.89
C SER A 554 34.01 -23.68 -6.37
N GLY A 555 32.72 -23.56 -6.67
CA GLY A 555 31.87 -24.65 -7.13
C GLY A 555 32.17 -25.15 -8.55
N PRO A 556 31.49 -26.23 -8.98
CA PRO A 556 31.61 -26.73 -10.34
C PRO A 556 31.11 -25.70 -11.37
N ARG A 557 31.58 -25.84 -12.61
CA ARG A 557 31.19 -24.99 -13.75
C ARG A 557 30.60 -25.85 -14.87
N PRO A 558 29.35 -26.34 -14.76
CA PRO A 558 28.73 -27.17 -15.78
C PRO A 558 28.65 -26.45 -17.13
N ASP A 559 28.85 -27.17 -18.23
CA ASP A 559 28.83 -26.62 -19.59
C ASP A 559 27.51 -25.90 -19.91
N ILE A 560 26.38 -26.43 -19.43
CA ILE A 560 25.05 -25.83 -19.65
C ILE A 560 24.90 -24.45 -19.02
N LEU A 561 25.61 -24.16 -17.91
CA LEU A 561 25.67 -22.83 -17.30
C LEU A 561 26.74 -21.96 -17.95
N ALA A 562 27.90 -22.54 -18.28
CA ALA A 562 28.99 -21.82 -18.93
C ALA A 562 28.57 -21.26 -20.31
N GLN A 563 27.70 -21.96 -21.03
CA GLN A 563 27.16 -21.55 -22.33
C GLN A 563 26.08 -20.45 -22.24
N GLN A 564 25.50 -20.18 -21.07
CA GLN A 564 24.48 -19.14 -20.95
C GLN A 564 25.07 -17.73 -21.07
N ILE A 565 26.27 -17.53 -20.53
CA ILE A 565 26.93 -16.22 -20.48
C ILE A 565 28.42 -16.40 -20.78
N GLU A 566 28.83 -15.91 -21.95
CA GLU A 566 30.22 -15.91 -22.44
C GLU A 566 31.07 -14.79 -21.79
N ARG A 567 31.24 -14.87 -20.47
CA ARG A 567 32.12 -13.99 -19.70
C ARG A 567 32.89 -14.78 -18.62
N PRO A 568 33.88 -14.21 -17.93
CA PRO A 568 34.49 -14.85 -16.76
C PRO A 568 33.46 -15.34 -15.72
N TRP A 569 33.80 -16.40 -15.00
CA TRP A 569 32.99 -16.95 -13.91
C TRP A 569 33.82 -16.95 -12.63
N ARG A 570 33.81 -15.79 -11.97
CA ARG A 570 34.67 -15.46 -10.83
C ARG A 570 33.95 -15.54 -9.50
N THR A 571 32.71 -15.05 -9.42
CA THR A 571 32.00 -14.89 -8.13
C THR A 571 30.74 -15.74 -8.03
N VAL A 572 30.17 -15.83 -6.83
CA VAL A 572 28.85 -16.42 -6.59
C VAL A 572 27.79 -15.69 -7.41
N ALA A 573 27.84 -14.36 -7.51
CA ALA A 573 26.92 -13.59 -8.35
C ALA A 573 26.96 -14.02 -9.83
N ASP A 574 28.14 -14.36 -10.36
CA ASP A 574 28.28 -14.90 -11.72
C ASP A 574 27.62 -16.27 -11.90
N ALA A 575 27.59 -17.10 -10.86
CA ALA A 575 26.88 -18.37 -10.87
C ALA A 575 25.35 -18.13 -10.84
N ILE A 576 24.90 -17.22 -9.98
CA ILE A 576 23.47 -16.86 -9.86
C ILE A 576 22.94 -16.28 -11.17
N GLU A 577 23.70 -15.42 -11.85
CA GLU A 577 23.28 -14.89 -13.17
C GLU A 577 23.16 -15.97 -14.24
N ARG A 578 24.04 -16.96 -14.24
CA ARG A 578 23.94 -18.10 -15.18
C ARG A 578 22.76 -19.00 -14.84
N LEU A 579 22.47 -19.20 -13.56
CA LEU A 579 21.27 -19.90 -13.10
C LEU A 579 20.00 -19.14 -13.52
N ASP A 580 19.99 -17.82 -13.40
CA ASP A 580 18.90 -16.97 -13.85
C ASP A 580 18.69 -17.04 -15.37
N ALA A 581 19.78 -16.98 -16.14
CA ALA A 581 19.72 -17.13 -17.59
C ALA A 581 19.19 -18.52 -18.00
N LEU A 582 19.67 -19.59 -17.36
CA LEU A 582 19.18 -20.94 -17.60
C LEU A 582 17.70 -21.09 -17.19
N SER A 583 17.31 -20.55 -16.03
CA SER A 583 15.91 -20.49 -15.56
C SER A 583 15.01 -19.86 -16.61
N ASN A 584 15.38 -18.68 -17.12
CA ASN A 584 14.64 -18.00 -18.18
C ASN A 584 14.58 -18.83 -19.47
N ALA A 585 15.67 -19.48 -19.86
CA ALA A 585 15.72 -20.32 -21.06
C ALA A 585 14.83 -21.57 -20.96
N LEU A 586 14.75 -22.18 -19.76
CA LEU A 586 13.86 -23.30 -19.43
C LEU A 586 12.39 -22.86 -19.45
N ILE A 587 12.05 -21.75 -18.79
CA ILE A 587 10.69 -21.18 -18.79
C ILE A 587 10.25 -20.79 -20.22
N ALA A 588 11.18 -20.28 -21.04
CA ALA A 588 10.92 -19.96 -22.43
C ALA A 588 10.75 -21.19 -23.34
N GLY A 589 11.09 -22.39 -22.85
CA GLY A 589 11.09 -23.63 -23.65
C GLY A 589 12.19 -23.69 -24.71
N THR A 590 13.20 -22.81 -24.63
CA THR A 590 14.35 -22.79 -25.55
C THR A 590 15.44 -23.81 -25.18
N VAL A 591 15.46 -24.19 -23.90
CA VAL A 591 16.28 -25.26 -23.34
C VAL A 591 15.33 -26.22 -22.61
N HIS A 592 15.64 -27.52 -22.62
CA HIS A 592 14.86 -28.52 -21.89
C HIS A 592 15.68 -29.07 -20.71
N PRO A 593 15.03 -29.37 -19.57
CA PRO A 593 15.74 -29.92 -18.42
C PRO A 593 16.26 -31.33 -18.73
N ASP A 594 17.43 -31.69 -18.21
CA ASP A 594 17.90 -33.08 -18.25
C ASP A 594 16.92 -33.97 -17.47
N PRO A 595 16.54 -35.17 -17.97
CA PRO A 595 15.62 -36.06 -17.26
C PRO A 595 16.05 -36.45 -15.84
N ASN A 596 17.33 -36.29 -15.49
CA ASN A 596 17.85 -36.55 -14.14
C ASN A 596 17.70 -35.35 -13.18
N TRP A 597 17.27 -34.17 -13.65
CA TRP A 597 17.06 -32.98 -12.82
C TRP A 597 15.71 -33.03 -12.12
N ALA A 598 15.54 -33.99 -11.21
CA ALA A 598 14.26 -34.29 -10.59
C ALA A 598 13.71 -33.11 -9.77
N ALA A 599 14.57 -32.33 -9.10
CA ALA A 599 14.13 -31.17 -8.33
C ALA A 599 13.66 -30.03 -9.26
N THR A 600 14.42 -29.76 -10.32
CA THR A 600 14.12 -28.73 -11.32
C THR A 600 12.83 -29.07 -12.06
N ILE A 601 12.67 -30.31 -12.51
CA ILE A 601 11.46 -30.79 -13.18
C ILE A 601 10.24 -30.63 -12.27
N ALA A 602 10.34 -30.97 -10.97
CA ALA A 602 9.23 -30.80 -10.05
C ALA A 602 8.77 -29.33 -9.91
N VAL A 603 9.71 -28.37 -9.92
CA VAL A 603 9.38 -26.94 -9.90
C VAL A 603 8.82 -26.48 -11.25
N LEU A 604 9.42 -26.90 -12.37
CA LEU A 604 8.94 -26.54 -13.71
C LEU A 604 7.53 -27.09 -13.99
N ASP A 605 7.24 -28.33 -13.58
CA ASP A 605 5.91 -28.92 -13.68
C ASP A 605 4.86 -28.06 -12.94
N GLN A 606 5.21 -27.54 -11.76
CA GLN A 606 4.35 -26.64 -11.00
C GLN A 606 4.23 -25.26 -11.65
N VAL A 607 5.32 -24.76 -12.25
CA VAL A 607 5.30 -23.52 -13.05
C VAL A 607 4.31 -23.68 -14.20
N ASP A 608 4.41 -24.75 -14.98
CA ASP A 608 3.60 -25.01 -16.16
C ASP A 608 2.14 -25.35 -15.83
N ALA A 609 1.90 -26.07 -14.73
CA ALA A 609 0.56 -26.49 -14.33
C ALA A 609 -0.24 -25.41 -13.59
N VAL A 610 0.43 -24.50 -12.87
CA VAL A 610 -0.25 -23.56 -11.96
C VAL A 610 0.18 -22.12 -12.18
N LEU A 611 1.47 -21.81 -12.08
CA LEU A 611 1.93 -20.43 -12.02
C LEU A 611 1.76 -19.67 -13.34
N ALA A 612 2.27 -20.26 -14.43
CA ALA A 612 2.18 -19.69 -15.77
C ALA A 612 0.72 -19.52 -16.22
N PRO A 613 -0.16 -20.54 -16.12
CA PRO A 613 -1.59 -20.37 -16.43
C PRO A 613 -2.28 -19.30 -15.60
N ALA A 614 -1.94 -19.14 -14.31
CA ALA A 614 -2.53 -18.12 -13.45
C ALA A 614 -2.14 -16.70 -13.89
N ILE A 615 -0.88 -16.48 -14.27
CA ILE A 615 -0.41 -15.19 -14.84
C ILE A 615 -1.08 -14.93 -16.20
N ASP A 616 -1.17 -15.95 -17.05
CA ASP A 616 -1.76 -15.82 -18.39
C ASP A 616 -3.27 -15.51 -18.33
N ALA A 617 -3.96 -16.03 -17.32
CA ALA A 617 -5.38 -15.78 -17.09
C ALA A 617 -5.68 -14.40 -16.47
N SER A 618 -4.72 -13.80 -15.74
CA SER A 618 -4.92 -12.58 -14.95
C SER A 618 -5.56 -11.42 -15.72
N GLY A 619 -5.05 -11.03 -16.88
CA GLY A 619 -5.59 -9.89 -17.64
C GLY A 619 -7.03 -10.14 -18.13
N MET A 620 -7.35 -11.36 -18.54
CA MET A 620 -8.74 -11.69 -18.92
C MET A 620 -9.66 -11.70 -17.70
N ALA A 621 -9.18 -12.22 -16.57
CA ALA A 621 -9.93 -12.27 -15.32
C ALA A 621 -10.18 -10.86 -14.76
N GLU A 622 -9.21 -9.95 -14.83
CA GLU A 622 -9.36 -8.51 -14.50
C GLU A 622 -10.51 -7.86 -15.29
N THR A 623 -10.50 -8.03 -16.61
CA THR A 623 -11.56 -7.48 -17.50
C THR A 623 -12.92 -8.10 -17.17
N THR A 624 -12.94 -9.42 -16.98
CA THR A 624 -14.16 -10.18 -16.67
C THR A 624 -14.74 -9.75 -15.33
N GLY A 625 -13.91 -9.57 -14.31
CA GLY A 625 -14.29 -9.11 -12.97
C GLY A 625 -14.88 -7.69 -13.01
N LEU A 626 -14.25 -6.78 -13.75
CA LEU A 626 -14.76 -5.42 -13.94
C LEU A 626 -16.16 -5.42 -14.59
N LEU A 627 -16.33 -6.15 -15.69
CA LEU A 627 -17.61 -6.23 -16.39
C LEU A 627 -18.68 -6.94 -15.54
N ALA A 628 -18.32 -8.00 -14.81
CA ALA A 628 -19.22 -8.69 -13.89
C ALA A 628 -19.69 -7.75 -12.76
N ALA A 629 -18.81 -6.90 -12.23
CA ALA A 629 -19.15 -5.95 -11.19
C ALA A 629 -20.12 -4.88 -11.73
N LEU A 630 -19.87 -4.38 -12.95
CA LEU A 630 -20.77 -3.45 -13.64
C LEU A 630 -22.09 -4.08 -14.10
N ASP A 631 -22.15 -5.40 -14.21
CA ASP A 631 -23.37 -6.18 -14.36
C ASP A 631 -24.14 -6.38 -13.04
N GLY A 632 -23.61 -5.87 -11.92
CA GLY A 632 -24.20 -6.06 -10.60
C GLY A 632 -24.14 -7.52 -10.15
N ARG A 633 -23.05 -8.23 -10.45
CA ARG A 633 -22.84 -9.63 -10.03
C ARG A 633 -21.90 -9.74 -8.83
N PHE A 634 -21.98 -10.88 -8.15
CA PHE A 634 -21.00 -11.28 -7.14
C PHE A 634 -19.60 -11.39 -7.76
N ILE A 635 -18.60 -10.85 -7.07
CA ILE A 635 -17.19 -10.98 -7.44
C ILE A 635 -16.52 -11.93 -6.47
N GLU A 636 -15.82 -12.93 -7.02
CA GLU A 636 -15.15 -13.93 -6.23
C GLU A 636 -14.06 -13.31 -5.34
N PRO A 637 -14.03 -13.63 -4.03
CA PRO A 637 -12.96 -13.18 -3.16
C PRO A 637 -11.68 -14.00 -3.35
N GLY A 638 -10.54 -13.39 -3.04
CA GLY A 638 -9.22 -14.03 -3.10
C GLY A 638 -8.27 -13.51 -2.02
N PRO A 639 -7.15 -14.20 -1.74
CA PRO A 639 -6.12 -13.63 -0.89
C PRO A 639 -5.37 -12.50 -1.60
N ALA A 640 -4.80 -11.59 -0.83
CA ALA A 640 -3.87 -10.56 -1.29
C ALA A 640 -2.50 -10.72 -0.61
N GLY A 641 -1.47 -10.12 -1.21
CA GLY A 641 -0.08 -10.26 -0.78
C GLY A 641 0.90 -10.08 -1.94
N ALA A 642 2.20 -9.99 -1.63
CA ALA A 642 3.25 -9.86 -2.64
C ALA A 642 3.53 -11.21 -3.32
N PRO A 643 3.23 -11.39 -4.62
CA PRO A 643 3.55 -12.62 -5.33
C PRO A 643 5.04 -12.97 -5.24
N THR A 644 5.93 -11.98 -5.33
CA THR A 644 7.39 -12.22 -5.28
C THR A 644 7.88 -12.72 -3.91
N ARG A 645 7.04 -12.66 -2.88
CA ARG A 645 7.30 -13.14 -1.52
C ARG A 645 6.70 -14.53 -1.28
N GLY A 646 6.69 -15.38 -2.30
CA GLY A 646 6.24 -16.77 -2.19
C GLY A 646 4.73 -16.94 -2.02
N ARG A 647 3.92 -16.03 -2.58
CA ARG A 647 2.45 -16.03 -2.47
C ARG A 647 1.76 -16.19 -3.83
N PRO A 648 1.97 -17.30 -4.56
CA PRO A 648 1.31 -17.54 -5.86
C PRO A 648 -0.22 -17.71 -5.73
N ASP A 649 -0.74 -17.97 -4.53
CA ASP A 649 -2.17 -18.13 -4.24
C ASP A 649 -2.99 -16.85 -4.48
N VAL A 650 -2.31 -15.70 -4.57
CA VAL A 650 -2.93 -14.42 -4.94
C VAL A 650 -3.21 -14.30 -6.44
N LEU A 651 -2.79 -15.28 -7.25
CA LEU A 651 -3.11 -15.39 -8.67
C LEU A 651 -4.18 -16.50 -8.92
N PRO A 652 -4.96 -16.41 -10.01
CA PRO A 652 -5.06 -15.26 -10.93
C PRO A 652 -5.68 -14.03 -10.24
N THR A 653 -5.46 -12.87 -10.84
CA THR A 653 -6.08 -11.60 -10.43
C THR A 653 -7.49 -11.46 -11.02
N GLY A 654 -8.17 -10.32 -10.82
CA GLY A 654 -9.57 -10.11 -11.14
C GLY A 654 -10.54 -10.42 -10.00
N ARG A 655 -10.06 -10.51 -8.76
CA ARG A 655 -10.81 -10.93 -7.56
C ARG A 655 -11.03 -9.78 -6.58
N ASN A 656 -12.03 -9.94 -5.71
CA ASN A 656 -12.31 -9.03 -4.62
C ASN A 656 -11.57 -9.45 -3.36
N PHE A 657 -10.27 -9.13 -3.29
CA PHE A 657 -9.42 -9.70 -2.24
C PHE A 657 -9.92 -9.41 -0.82
N PHE A 658 -9.55 -10.28 0.13
CA PHE A 658 -9.80 -10.10 1.55
C PHE A 658 -8.52 -9.75 2.31
N SER A 659 -8.69 -9.12 3.47
CA SER A 659 -7.63 -8.95 4.46
C SER A 659 -7.61 -10.10 5.47
N LEU A 660 -6.70 -10.05 6.44
CA LEU A 660 -6.55 -11.08 7.47
C LEU A 660 -7.29 -10.74 8.78
N ASP A 661 -7.45 -11.73 9.68
CA ASP A 661 -7.91 -11.48 11.05
C ASP A 661 -6.80 -10.76 11.84
N PRO A 662 -6.99 -9.47 12.23
CA PRO A 662 -5.95 -8.72 12.90
C PRO A 662 -5.52 -9.36 14.23
N ARG A 663 -6.39 -10.15 14.89
CA ARG A 663 -6.08 -10.78 16.19
C ARG A 663 -5.08 -11.93 16.10
N ALA A 664 -4.77 -12.39 14.89
CA ALA A 664 -3.76 -13.42 14.65
C ALA A 664 -2.34 -12.84 14.47
N LEU A 665 -2.18 -11.51 14.51
CA LEU A 665 -0.89 -10.84 14.32
C LEU A 665 -0.21 -10.46 15.65
N PRO A 666 1.13 -10.60 15.76
CA PRO A 666 2.01 -11.23 14.78
C PRO A 666 1.83 -12.76 14.77
N THR A 667 2.00 -13.38 13.60
CA THR A 667 1.94 -14.84 13.46
C THR A 667 3.21 -15.51 14.03
N PRO A 668 3.19 -16.81 14.37
CA PRO A 668 4.41 -17.52 14.80
C PRO A 668 5.54 -17.50 13.76
N THR A 669 5.21 -17.50 12.47
CA THR A 669 6.17 -17.38 11.37
C THR A 669 6.77 -15.97 11.31
N ALA A 670 5.94 -14.93 11.43
CA ALA A 670 6.41 -13.55 11.51
C ALA A 670 7.28 -13.30 12.75
N TRP A 671 6.96 -13.92 13.89
CA TRP A 671 7.81 -13.88 15.09
C TRP A 671 9.23 -14.42 14.82
N THR A 672 9.33 -15.55 14.11
CA THR A 672 10.63 -16.15 13.78
C THR A 672 11.49 -15.20 12.95
N LEU A 673 10.89 -14.54 11.96
CA LEU A 673 11.56 -13.54 11.13
C LEU A 673 11.89 -12.27 11.93
N GLY A 674 10.92 -11.70 12.66
CA GLY A 674 11.10 -10.51 13.48
C GLY A 674 12.23 -10.68 14.51
N HIS A 675 12.33 -11.85 15.14
CA HIS A 675 13.41 -12.18 16.06
C HIS A 675 14.78 -12.20 15.36
N ARG A 676 14.89 -12.85 14.19
CA ARG A 676 16.13 -12.87 13.39
C ARG A 676 16.51 -11.47 12.92
N SER A 677 15.55 -10.71 12.43
CA SER A 677 15.71 -9.33 11.98
C SER A 677 16.21 -8.42 13.11
N ALA A 678 15.63 -8.53 14.32
CA ALA A 678 16.07 -7.78 15.49
C ALA A 678 17.50 -8.14 15.91
N ALA A 679 17.86 -9.43 15.90
CA ALA A 679 19.22 -9.87 16.22
C ALA A 679 20.25 -9.32 15.22
N MET A 680 19.97 -9.42 13.92
CA MET A 680 20.83 -8.90 12.86
C MET A 680 20.99 -7.38 12.93
N LEU A 681 19.89 -6.64 13.15
CA LEU A 681 19.94 -5.19 13.29
C LEU A 681 20.82 -4.78 14.48
N VAL A 682 20.66 -5.45 15.62
CA VAL A 682 21.46 -5.16 16.81
C VAL A 682 22.93 -5.48 16.57
N GLU A 683 23.25 -6.60 15.91
CA GLU A 683 24.62 -6.94 15.54
C GLU A 683 25.23 -5.91 14.59
N ARG A 684 24.48 -5.50 13.55
CA ARG A 684 24.89 -4.44 12.61
C ARG A 684 25.15 -3.12 13.35
N PHE A 685 24.27 -2.73 14.26
CA PHE A 685 24.45 -1.51 15.07
C PHE A 685 25.75 -1.56 15.90
N VAL A 686 26.06 -2.70 16.52
CA VAL A 686 27.31 -2.88 17.28
C VAL A 686 28.54 -2.82 16.37
N GLN A 687 28.46 -3.35 15.15
CA GLN A 687 29.54 -3.25 14.16
C GLN A 687 29.81 -1.80 13.75
N ASP A 688 28.75 -1.02 13.54
CA ASP A 688 28.86 0.38 13.10
C ASP A 688 29.26 1.33 14.24
N HIS A 689 28.80 1.08 15.49
CA HIS A 689 28.90 2.04 16.60
C HIS A 689 29.68 1.54 17.83
N GLY A 690 29.97 0.25 17.95
CA GLY A 690 30.77 -0.34 19.02
C GLY A 690 30.07 -0.54 20.37
N ASP A 691 28.80 -0.18 20.51
CA ASP A 691 27.95 -0.41 21.70
C ASP A 691 26.54 -0.88 21.29
N TRP A 692 25.78 -1.44 22.21
CA TRP A 692 24.40 -1.87 21.96
C TRP A 692 23.46 -0.67 21.78
N PRO A 693 22.46 -0.76 20.89
CA PRO A 693 21.45 0.29 20.78
C PRO A 693 20.59 0.32 22.05
N LYS A 694 20.42 1.51 22.63
CA LYS A 694 19.61 1.76 23.83
C LYS A 694 18.20 2.15 23.47
N ALA A 695 18.01 2.93 22.41
CA ALA A 695 16.69 3.31 21.95
C ALA A 695 16.60 3.44 20.41
N LEU A 696 15.55 2.84 19.84
CA LEU A 696 15.28 2.85 18.40
C LEU A 696 13.84 3.30 18.12
N LEU A 697 13.65 4.00 17.01
CA LEU A 697 12.33 4.27 16.46
C LEU A 697 12.07 3.32 15.30
N VAL A 698 10.99 2.54 15.39
CA VAL A 698 10.56 1.60 14.35
C VAL A 698 9.28 2.14 13.69
N THR A 699 9.28 2.27 12.38
CA THR A 699 8.06 2.61 11.64
C THR A 699 7.21 1.34 11.45
N CYS A 700 5.89 1.47 11.54
CA CYS A 700 4.97 0.33 11.42
C CYS A 700 3.81 0.67 10.48
N TRP A 701 3.77 -0.01 9.34
CA TRP A 701 2.77 0.22 8.30
C TRP A 701 1.68 -0.85 8.32
N GLY A 702 0.43 -0.41 8.14
CA GLY A 702 -0.71 -1.32 8.13
C GLY A 702 -0.61 -2.36 7.00
N THR A 703 -0.25 -1.91 5.79
CA THR A 703 -0.16 -2.78 4.62
C THR A 703 0.97 -3.81 4.73
N ALA A 704 2.16 -3.41 5.23
CA ALA A 704 3.28 -4.33 5.45
C ALA A 704 2.93 -5.44 6.43
N ASN A 705 2.33 -5.10 7.58
CA ASN A 705 1.92 -6.11 8.58
C ASN A 705 0.79 -7.01 8.07
N MET A 706 -0.09 -6.52 7.16
CA MET A 706 -1.07 -7.37 6.47
C MET A 706 -0.43 -8.35 5.48
N ARG A 707 0.61 -7.93 4.75
CA ARG A 707 1.31 -8.82 3.80
C ARG A 707 2.12 -9.90 4.51
N THR A 708 2.78 -9.54 5.60
CA THR A 708 3.78 -10.39 6.24
C THR A 708 3.26 -11.25 7.38
N GLY A 709 2.08 -10.91 7.91
CA GLY A 709 1.61 -11.50 9.16
C GLY A 709 2.26 -10.89 10.39
N GLY A 710 2.79 -9.67 10.30
CA GLY A 710 3.20 -8.87 11.45
C GLY A 710 4.71 -8.74 11.68
N ASP A 711 5.54 -8.72 10.63
CA ASP A 711 7.01 -8.69 10.76
C ASP A 711 7.52 -7.47 11.54
N ASP A 712 7.02 -6.25 11.24
CA ASP A 712 7.46 -5.03 11.95
C ASP A 712 7.18 -5.11 13.46
N LEU A 713 5.95 -5.53 13.80
CA LEU A 713 5.53 -5.66 15.19
C LEU A 713 6.32 -6.76 15.91
N ALA A 714 6.59 -7.89 15.23
CA ALA A 714 7.42 -8.95 15.76
C ALA A 714 8.86 -8.48 16.02
N GLN A 715 9.45 -7.73 15.09
CA GLN A 715 10.79 -7.15 15.25
C GLN A 715 10.84 -6.19 16.44
N ALA A 716 9.85 -5.31 16.58
CA ALA A 716 9.76 -4.38 17.70
C ALA A 716 9.63 -5.09 19.06
N LEU A 717 8.80 -6.14 19.15
CA LEU A 717 8.67 -6.96 20.35
C LEU A 717 9.97 -7.71 20.68
N ALA A 718 10.67 -8.23 19.66
CA ALA A 718 11.95 -8.90 19.84
C ALA A 718 13.06 -7.93 20.32
N LEU A 719 13.09 -6.70 19.82
CA LEU A 719 14.01 -5.65 20.29
C LEU A 719 13.80 -5.33 21.79
N LEU A 720 12.54 -5.19 22.22
CA LEU A 720 12.15 -5.05 23.64
C LEU A 720 12.51 -6.29 24.50
N GLY A 721 12.67 -7.45 23.88
CA GLY A 721 12.88 -8.73 24.56
C GLY A 721 11.59 -9.32 25.12
N VAL A 722 10.49 -9.25 24.36
CA VAL A 722 9.17 -9.77 24.71
C VAL A 722 8.66 -10.68 23.60
N GLN A 723 8.21 -11.87 23.96
CA GLN A 723 7.63 -12.85 23.04
C GLN A 723 6.09 -12.82 23.09
N PRO A 724 5.36 -12.82 21.96
CA PRO A 724 3.91 -13.03 21.95
C PRO A 724 3.51 -14.44 22.39
N GLU A 725 2.34 -14.58 23.01
CA GLU A 725 1.73 -15.87 23.34
C GLU A 725 0.54 -16.14 22.41
N TRP A 726 0.45 -17.37 21.88
CA TRP A 726 -0.63 -17.77 20.97
C TRP A 726 -1.53 -18.85 21.57
N ASP A 727 -2.83 -18.73 21.32
CA ASP A 727 -3.78 -19.81 21.52
C ASP A 727 -3.57 -20.89 20.44
N GLN A 728 -3.36 -22.13 20.87
CA GLN A 728 -3.00 -23.25 19.98
C GLN A 728 -4.11 -23.61 18.99
N ALA A 729 -5.39 -23.41 19.36
CA ALA A 729 -6.52 -23.79 18.52
C ALA A 729 -6.86 -22.72 17.46
N SER A 730 -6.77 -21.44 17.83
CA SER A 730 -7.20 -20.33 16.98
C SER A 730 -6.05 -19.54 16.35
N GLY A 731 -4.80 -19.76 16.78
CA GLY A 731 -3.64 -19.00 16.33
C GLY A 731 -3.64 -17.53 16.76
N ARG A 732 -4.59 -17.13 17.62
CA ARG A 732 -4.72 -15.74 18.09
C ARG A 732 -3.67 -15.42 19.12
N VAL A 733 -3.21 -14.18 19.11
CA VAL A 733 -2.36 -13.65 20.17
C VAL A 733 -3.21 -13.41 21.41
N ILE A 734 -2.83 -14.03 22.53
CA ILE A 734 -3.56 -14.01 23.80
C ILE A 734 -2.79 -13.31 24.93
N GLY A 735 -1.51 -13.05 24.72
CA GLY A 735 -0.64 -12.50 25.76
C GLY A 735 0.77 -12.25 25.28
N ILE A 736 1.65 -12.01 26.24
CA ILE A 736 3.07 -11.78 26.06
C ILE A 736 3.87 -12.38 27.22
N THR A 737 5.09 -12.81 26.94
CA THR A 737 6.05 -13.28 27.94
C THR A 737 7.37 -12.49 27.80
N PRO A 738 7.84 -11.77 28.83
CA PRO A 738 9.18 -11.20 28.82
C PRO A 738 10.25 -12.29 28.74
N VAL A 739 11.21 -12.13 27.83
CA VAL A 739 12.39 -13.00 27.73
C VAL A 739 13.40 -12.58 28.82
N PRO A 740 13.91 -13.50 29.66
CA PRO A 740 14.93 -13.17 30.66
C PRO A 740 16.23 -12.66 30.00
N LEU A 741 16.92 -11.70 30.64
CA LEU A 741 18.17 -11.12 30.11
C LEU A 741 19.24 -12.18 29.78
N SER A 742 19.33 -13.25 30.57
CA SER A 742 20.27 -14.35 30.33
C SER A 742 19.99 -15.13 29.03
N ALA A 743 18.73 -15.18 28.60
CA ALA A 743 18.33 -15.77 27.33
C ALA A 743 18.39 -14.75 26.18
N LEU A 744 18.14 -13.46 26.48
CA LEU A 744 18.23 -12.37 25.51
C LEU A 744 19.68 -12.11 25.06
N GLY A 745 20.65 -12.28 25.96
CA GLY A 745 22.09 -12.17 25.65
C GLY A 745 22.59 -10.74 25.41
N ARG A 746 21.75 -9.73 25.62
CA ARG A 746 22.01 -8.30 25.43
C ARG A 746 21.07 -7.46 26.32
N PRO A 747 21.33 -6.15 26.49
CA PRO A 747 20.34 -5.22 27.02
C PRO A 747 19.03 -5.24 26.21
N ARG A 748 17.94 -4.86 26.87
CA ARG A 748 16.69 -4.52 26.18
C ARG A 748 16.90 -3.24 25.38
N VAL A 749 16.19 -3.09 24.26
CA VAL A 749 16.18 -1.85 23.49
C VAL A 749 14.87 -1.12 23.78
N ASP A 750 14.92 0.18 24.08
CA ASP A 750 13.72 1.01 24.20
C ASP A 750 13.18 1.34 22.81
N VAL A 751 12.01 0.81 22.48
CA VAL A 751 11.43 0.90 21.13
C VAL A 751 10.26 1.87 21.13
N THR A 752 10.35 2.91 20.29
CA THR A 752 9.24 3.79 19.97
C THR A 752 8.67 3.42 18.59
N LEU A 753 7.38 3.10 18.53
CA LEU A 753 6.69 2.85 17.27
C LEU A 753 6.13 4.14 16.68
N ARG A 754 6.46 4.41 15.42
CA ARG A 754 5.72 5.34 14.58
C ARG A 754 4.74 4.58 13.70
N VAL A 755 3.46 4.53 14.10
CA VAL A 755 2.41 3.80 13.37
C VAL A 755 1.73 4.67 12.31
N SER A 756 1.48 4.10 11.13
CA SER A 756 0.62 4.73 10.12
C SER A 756 -0.84 4.85 10.61
N GLY A 757 -1.61 5.80 10.05
CA GLY A 757 -3.05 5.91 10.35
C GLY A 757 -3.83 4.64 9.98
N LEU A 758 -3.42 3.95 8.93
CA LEU A 758 -3.97 2.65 8.56
C LEU A 758 -3.64 1.56 9.60
N PHE A 759 -2.42 1.52 10.14
CA PHE A 759 -2.05 0.57 11.20
C PHE A 759 -2.92 0.79 12.45
N ARG A 760 -3.14 2.05 12.84
CA ARG A 760 -4.06 2.40 13.94
C ARG A 760 -5.46 1.83 13.72
N ASP A 761 -6.00 1.99 12.52
CA ASP A 761 -7.37 1.61 12.18
C ASP A 761 -7.53 0.08 12.05
N ALA A 762 -6.50 -0.61 11.53
CA ALA A 762 -6.54 -2.05 11.30
C ALA A 762 -6.15 -2.88 12.53
N PHE A 763 -5.25 -2.36 13.39
CA PHE A 763 -4.60 -3.13 14.44
C PHE A 763 -4.65 -2.48 15.84
N PRO A 764 -5.81 -1.99 16.33
CA PRO A 764 -5.91 -1.39 17.66
C PRO A 764 -5.56 -2.36 18.78
N SER A 765 -5.82 -3.67 18.60
CA SER A 765 -5.44 -4.70 19.58
C SER A 765 -3.93 -4.89 19.68
N GLN A 766 -3.20 -4.78 18.56
CA GLN A 766 -1.74 -4.88 18.55
C GLN A 766 -1.08 -3.65 19.18
N ILE A 767 -1.66 -2.46 18.98
CA ILE A 767 -1.24 -1.25 19.70
C ILE A 767 -1.36 -1.46 21.21
N ALA A 768 -2.49 -2.00 21.67
CA ALA A 768 -2.69 -2.30 23.08
C ALA A 768 -1.72 -3.39 23.60
N LEU A 769 -1.43 -4.40 22.78
CA LEU A 769 -0.45 -5.45 23.09
C LEU A 769 0.96 -4.87 23.27
N PHE A 770 1.39 -3.98 22.37
CA PHE A 770 2.71 -3.35 22.44
C PHE A 770 2.83 -2.40 23.64
N ASP A 771 1.81 -1.59 23.91
CA ASP A 771 1.74 -0.76 25.13
C ASP A 771 1.81 -1.62 26.41
N GLN A 772 1.12 -2.76 26.42
CA GLN A 772 1.23 -3.73 27.51
C GLN A 772 2.66 -4.25 27.64
N ALA A 773 3.33 -4.61 26.54
CA ALA A 773 4.72 -5.08 26.54
C ALA A 773 5.68 -4.06 27.15
N VAL A 774 5.57 -2.79 26.74
CA VAL A 774 6.40 -1.70 27.28
C VAL A 774 6.19 -1.54 28.79
N ARG A 775 4.92 -1.50 29.24
CA ARG A 775 4.62 -1.37 30.68
C ARG A 775 5.10 -2.57 31.48
N THR A 776 5.01 -3.77 30.93
CA THR A 776 5.53 -4.99 31.57
C THR A 776 7.04 -4.93 31.69
N VAL A 777 7.76 -4.57 30.63
CA VAL A 777 9.22 -4.45 30.63
C VAL A 777 9.71 -3.35 31.57
N ALA A 778 9.04 -2.20 31.59
CA ALA A 778 9.38 -1.09 32.47
C ALA A 778 9.24 -1.42 33.97
N ALA A 779 8.44 -2.43 34.31
CA ALA A 779 8.19 -2.86 35.68
C ALA A 779 9.07 -4.03 36.14
N LEU A 780 9.95 -4.55 35.28
CA LEU A 780 10.89 -5.61 35.64
C LEU A 780 11.97 -5.09 36.59
N ASP A 781 12.33 -5.91 37.58
CA ASP A 781 13.44 -5.64 38.50
C ASP A 781 14.78 -6.01 37.82
N GLU A 782 15.21 -5.14 36.92
CA GLU A 782 16.44 -5.28 36.14
C GLU A 782 17.31 -4.03 36.27
N PRO A 783 18.64 -4.15 36.20
CA PRO A 783 19.54 -3.00 36.18
C PRO A 783 19.21 -2.03 35.04
N PHE A 784 19.25 -0.73 35.30
CA PHE A 784 18.88 0.31 34.32
C PHE A 784 19.79 0.35 33.08
N ASP A 785 21.05 -0.07 33.18
CA ASP A 785 21.96 -0.23 32.05
C ASP A 785 21.60 -1.42 31.15
N GLN A 786 20.87 -2.41 31.69
CA GLN A 786 20.35 -3.57 30.95
C GLN A 786 18.89 -3.40 30.51
N ASN A 787 18.17 -2.46 31.11
CA ASN A 787 16.78 -2.13 30.80
C ASN A 787 16.59 -0.60 30.64
N PRO A 788 16.95 -0.06 29.47
CA PRO A 788 16.76 1.36 29.14
C PRO A 788 15.31 1.81 29.20
N VAL A 789 14.34 0.91 28.94
CA VAL A 789 12.90 1.21 29.04
C VAL A 789 12.54 1.58 30.47
N ALA A 790 12.93 0.76 31.46
CA ALA A 790 12.68 1.02 32.87
C ALA A 790 13.36 2.32 33.32
N ALA A 791 14.62 2.52 32.90
CA ALA A 791 15.37 3.75 33.19
C ALA A 791 14.64 5.01 32.68
N ALA A 792 14.19 4.98 31.41
CA ALA A 792 13.49 6.09 30.79
C ALA A 792 12.12 6.37 31.45
N VAL A 793 11.36 5.32 31.78
CA VAL A 793 10.04 5.48 32.44
C VAL A 793 10.19 6.06 33.85
N VAL A 794 11.17 5.61 34.63
CA VAL A 794 11.41 6.13 35.98
C VAL A 794 11.83 7.59 35.94
N ALA A 795 12.79 7.94 35.09
CA ALA A 795 13.27 9.31 34.95
C ALA A 795 12.15 10.27 34.51
N GLU A 796 11.38 9.88 33.49
CA GLU A 796 10.30 10.71 32.96
C GLU A 796 9.11 10.81 33.92
N SER A 797 8.78 9.75 34.66
CA SER A 797 7.75 9.80 35.71
C SER A 797 8.12 10.83 36.78
N ALA A 798 9.38 10.82 37.25
CA ALA A 798 9.86 11.78 38.24
C ALA A 798 9.81 13.22 37.72
N ARG A 799 10.14 13.44 36.44
CA ARG A 799 10.03 14.76 35.78
C ARG A 799 8.59 15.25 35.74
N LEU A 800 7.65 14.39 35.33
CA LEU A 800 6.23 14.72 35.22
C LEU A 800 5.59 14.95 36.59
N GLU A 801 5.97 14.18 37.60
CA GLU A 801 5.54 14.40 38.99
C GLU A 801 6.06 15.72 39.55
N ALA A 802 7.33 16.06 39.28
CA ALA A 802 7.89 17.36 39.63
C ALA A 802 7.17 18.53 38.91
N ALA A 803 6.65 18.29 37.71
CA ALA A 803 5.80 19.22 36.95
C ALA A 803 4.32 19.22 37.40
N GLY A 804 3.96 18.46 38.45
CA GLY A 804 2.63 18.47 39.06
C GLY A 804 1.65 17.41 38.56
N ALA A 805 2.08 16.45 37.71
CA ALA A 805 1.23 15.34 37.31
C ALA A 805 1.02 14.35 38.48
N ALA A 806 -0.19 13.78 38.58
CA ALA A 806 -0.45 12.74 39.56
C ALA A 806 0.41 11.48 39.25
N PRO A 807 0.98 10.77 40.24
CA PRO A 807 1.94 9.68 40.00
C PRO A 807 1.48 8.63 38.98
N LYS A 808 0.22 8.17 39.10
CA LYS A 808 -0.34 7.20 38.14
C LYS A 808 -0.41 7.73 36.70
N GLN A 809 -0.72 9.01 36.54
CA GLN A 809 -0.78 9.65 35.23
C GLN A 809 0.63 9.91 34.69
N ALA A 810 1.57 10.30 35.56
CA ALA A 810 2.97 10.48 35.22
C ALA A 810 3.58 9.18 34.69
N THR A 811 3.42 8.05 35.41
CA THR A 811 3.90 6.74 34.96
C THR A 811 3.25 6.28 33.65
N ARG A 812 1.93 6.48 33.51
CA ARG A 812 1.22 6.13 32.26
C ARG A 812 1.78 6.92 31.08
N ARG A 813 1.96 8.23 31.22
CA ARG A 813 2.51 9.11 30.17
C ARG A 813 3.98 8.79 29.86
N ALA A 814 4.78 8.51 30.90
CA ALA A 814 6.19 8.15 30.76
C ALA A 814 6.39 6.85 29.96
N ALA A 815 5.42 5.93 30.03
CA ALA A 815 5.43 4.65 29.31
C ALA A 815 4.94 4.73 27.86
N TRP A 816 4.51 5.89 27.36
CA TRP A 816 4.08 6.01 25.96
C TRP A 816 5.21 5.74 24.98
N ARG A 817 4.96 4.80 24.06
CA ARG A 817 5.89 4.38 23.00
C ARG A 817 5.24 4.15 21.65
N VAL A 818 3.92 4.32 21.51
CA VAL A 818 3.25 4.18 20.21
C VAL A 818 2.70 5.54 19.81
N PHE A 819 3.19 6.09 18.69
CA PHE A 819 2.83 7.41 18.19
C PHE A 819 2.32 7.33 16.76
N GLY A 820 1.26 8.09 16.46
CA GLY A 820 0.52 7.98 15.21
C GLY A 820 -0.07 9.31 14.74
N ALA A 821 -0.74 9.27 13.58
CA ALA A 821 -1.52 10.41 13.10
C ALA A 821 -2.65 10.78 14.08
N MET A 822 -3.12 12.04 14.07
CA MET A 822 -4.33 12.45 14.80
C MET A 822 -5.50 11.47 14.56
N PRO A 823 -6.32 11.12 15.58
CA PRO A 823 -7.49 10.28 15.39
C PRO A 823 -8.39 10.77 14.23
N GLY A 824 -8.69 9.88 13.28
CA GLY A 824 -9.49 10.21 12.09
C GLY A 824 -8.73 10.89 10.94
N ALA A 825 -7.44 11.20 11.12
CA ALA A 825 -6.51 11.69 10.10
C ALA A 825 -5.49 10.61 9.67
N TYR A 826 -4.79 10.88 8.56
CA TYR A 826 -3.85 9.97 7.89
C TYR A 826 -2.66 10.74 7.28
N GLY A 827 -1.51 10.08 7.11
CA GLY A 827 -0.29 10.68 6.55
C GLY A 827 0.72 11.16 7.61
N ALA A 828 1.80 11.77 7.15
CA ALA A 828 2.90 12.29 7.98
C ALA A 828 3.14 13.80 7.82
N GLY A 829 2.35 14.50 7.00
CA GLY A 829 2.37 15.96 6.86
C GLY A 829 3.47 16.54 5.96
N LEU A 830 4.38 15.72 5.44
CA LEU A 830 5.53 16.21 4.68
C LEU A 830 5.29 16.31 3.18
N GLN A 831 4.21 15.73 2.67
CA GLN A 831 3.98 15.67 1.23
C GLN A 831 3.63 17.03 0.61
N ALA A 832 2.66 17.75 1.18
CA ALA A 832 2.23 19.06 0.71
C ALA A 832 3.33 20.14 0.73
N PRO A 833 4.16 20.27 1.78
CA PRO A 833 5.26 21.25 1.76
C PRO A 833 6.34 20.85 0.74
N MET A 834 6.59 19.55 0.54
CA MET A 834 7.55 19.06 -0.46
C MET A 834 7.12 19.38 -1.89
N GLN A 835 5.81 19.31 -2.17
CA GLN A 835 5.27 19.64 -3.49
C GLN A 835 5.23 21.14 -3.76
N SER A 836 4.86 21.93 -2.75
CA SER A 836 4.63 23.37 -2.91
C SER A 836 5.88 24.21 -2.70
N GLY A 837 6.95 23.64 -2.11
CA GLY A 837 8.18 24.35 -1.78
C GLY A 837 8.06 25.26 -0.55
N HIS A 838 6.90 25.29 0.13
CA HIS A 838 6.65 26.12 1.32
C HIS A 838 7.30 25.53 2.58
N TRP A 839 8.63 25.52 2.59
CA TRP A 839 9.46 25.20 3.75
C TRP A 839 10.83 25.87 3.55
N THR A 840 11.47 26.26 4.65
CA THR A 840 12.75 26.99 4.62
C THR A 840 13.90 26.17 5.17
N SER A 841 13.63 25.28 6.12
CA SER A 841 14.64 24.47 6.79
C SER A 841 14.18 23.02 7.03
N ARG A 842 15.14 22.12 7.27
CA ARG A 842 14.83 20.75 7.73
C ARG A 842 14.08 20.74 9.07
N GLU A 843 14.29 21.76 9.92
CA GLU A 843 13.59 21.92 11.19
C GLU A 843 12.08 22.19 11.02
N ASP A 844 11.70 22.89 9.94
CA ASP A 844 10.28 23.10 9.59
C ASP A 844 9.61 21.74 9.29
N LEU A 845 10.29 20.89 8.52
CA LEU A 845 9.84 19.53 8.19
C LEU A 845 9.75 18.67 9.45
N ALA A 846 10.75 18.70 10.32
CA ALA A 846 10.74 18.01 11.61
C ALA A 846 9.53 18.41 12.48
N THR A 847 9.23 19.71 12.53
CA THR A 847 8.10 20.27 13.29
C THR A 847 6.75 19.82 12.70
N LEU A 848 6.61 19.84 11.38
CA LEU A 848 5.42 19.34 10.69
C LEU A 848 5.21 17.84 10.95
N TRP A 849 6.27 17.04 10.82
CA TRP A 849 6.21 15.61 11.07
C TRP A 849 5.76 15.29 12.50
N ARG A 850 6.29 16.03 13.49
CA ARG A 850 5.86 15.93 14.89
C ARG A 850 4.40 16.36 15.08
N THR A 851 3.99 17.46 14.48
CA THR A 851 2.59 17.96 14.59
C THR A 851 1.61 16.90 14.10
N TRP A 852 1.93 16.22 13.00
CA TRP A 852 1.09 15.18 12.43
C TRP A 852 1.19 13.87 13.21
N GLY A 853 2.37 13.50 13.72
CA GLY A 853 2.64 12.22 14.41
C GLY A 853 2.55 12.25 15.94
N GLY A 854 2.32 13.41 16.55
CA GLY A 854 2.44 13.68 17.99
C GLY A 854 1.27 13.18 18.83
N TYR A 855 0.65 12.05 18.46
CA TYR A 855 -0.47 11.47 19.18
C TYR A 855 -0.09 10.10 19.74
N ALA A 856 -0.16 9.95 21.07
CA ALA A 856 0.17 8.70 21.75
C ALA A 856 -1.02 7.74 21.77
N TYR A 857 -0.74 6.45 21.59
CA TYR A 857 -1.71 5.36 21.59
C TYR A 857 -1.32 4.28 22.62
N GLY A 858 -2.31 3.71 23.32
CA GLY A 858 -2.09 2.74 24.40
C GLY A 858 -3.34 2.01 24.87
N GLY A 859 -4.24 1.68 23.93
CA GLY A 859 -5.52 0.98 24.18
C GLY A 859 -6.77 1.88 24.25
N GLY A 860 -6.61 3.20 24.25
CA GLY A 860 -7.69 4.20 24.14
C GLY A 860 -7.66 4.97 22.82
N GLU A 861 -8.46 6.04 22.73
CA GLU A 861 -8.35 6.99 21.63
C GLU A 861 -7.00 7.75 21.71
N GLY A 862 -6.42 8.10 20.57
CA GLY A 862 -5.12 8.77 20.53
C GLY A 862 -5.14 10.11 21.26
N GLU A 863 -4.17 10.34 22.14
CA GLU A 863 -4.05 11.56 22.95
C GLU A 863 -2.92 12.44 22.40
N ALA A 864 -3.13 13.76 22.30
CA ALA A 864 -2.07 14.69 21.92
C ALA A 864 -0.91 14.61 22.93
N ALA A 865 0.29 14.36 22.43
CA ALA A 865 1.44 13.94 23.21
C ALA A 865 2.77 14.43 22.61
N ASP A 866 2.77 15.61 21.99
CA ASP A 866 3.94 16.19 21.33
C ASP A 866 5.17 16.27 22.25
N GLU A 867 5.01 16.76 23.49
CA GLU A 867 6.10 16.81 24.47
C GLU A 867 6.65 15.40 24.77
N ALA A 868 5.78 14.40 24.88
CA ALA A 868 6.20 13.03 25.17
C ALA A 868 6.94 12.40 23.97
N LEU A 869 6.48 12.67 22.74
CA LEU A 869 7.19 12.28 21.53
C LEU A 869 8.58 12.92 21.48
N GLU A 870 8.68 14.23 21.73
CA GLU A 870 9.97 14.94 21.76
C GLU A 870 10.96 14.31 22.75
N GLN A 871 10.50 13.91 23.95
CA GLN A 871 11.36 13.21 24.92
C GLN A 871 11.86 11.86 24.41
N ARG A 872 11.06 11.13 23.62
CA ARG A 872 11.50 9.88 22.97
C ARG A 872 12.53 10.15 21.88
N LEU A 873 12.28 11.15 21.03
CA LEU A 873 13.18 11.52 19.94
C LEU A 873 14.57 11.94 20.47
N LYS A 874 14.63 12.67 21.58
CA LYS A 874 15.90 13.03 22.26
C LYS A 874 16.76 11.84 22.68
N GLN A 875 16.14 10.69 22.92
CA GLN A 875 16.79 9.47 23.40
C GLN A 875 17.10 8.50 22.26
N THR A 876 16.49 8.68 21.09
CA THR A 876 16.55 7.72 19.98
C THR A 876 17.89 7.81 19.25
N GLU A 877 18.55 6.67 19.10
CA GLU A 877 19.86 6.55 18.43
C GLU A 877 19.75 6.11 16.97
N GLY A 878 18.63 5.47 16.61
CA GLY A 878 18.41 4.99 15.24
C GLY A 878 16.95 4.92 14.81
N VAL A 879 16.74 5.03 13.50
CA VAL A 879 15.47 4.80 12.80
C VAL A 879 15.54 3.47 12.06
N VAL A 880 14.45 2.71 12.09
CA VAL A 880 14.30 1.42 11.40
C VAL A 880 13.06 1.45 10.54
N GLN A 881 13.25 1.21 9.24
CA GLN A 881 12.18 1.05 8.26
C GLN A 881 12.34 -0.33 7.59
N ASN A 882 11.24 -1.08 7.46
CA ASN A 882 11.25 -2.37 6.77
C ASN A 882 10.64 -2.25 5.37
N GLN A 883 11.19 -3.02 4.43
CA GLN A 883 10.64 -3.26 3.09
C GLN A 883 10.43 -4.77 2.91
N ASP A 884 9.20 -5.19 2.66
CA ASP A 884 8.82 -6.60 2.67
C ASP A 884 8.63 -7.22 1.28
N ASN A 885 8.79 -6.45 0.21
CA ASN A 885 8.44 -6.85 -1.15
C ASN A 885 9.42 -6.28 -2.20
N ARG A 886 9.33 -6.76 -3.45
CA ARG A 886 10.25 -6.38 -4.55
C ARG A 886 9.58 -5.53 -5.64
N GLU A 887 8.25 -5.41 -5.61
CA GLU A 887 7.50 -4.74 -6.66
C GLU A 887 7.62 -3.21 -6.59
N HIS A 888 8.08 -2.66 -5.47
CA HIS A 888 8.53 -1.27 -5.33
C HIS A 888 9.74 -1.16 -4.39
N ASP A 889 10.47 -0.05 -4.52
CA ASP A 889 11.56 0.35 -3.63
C ASP A 889 11.31 1.74 -2.99
N LEU A 890 12.28 2.22 -2.21
CA LEU A 890 12.15 3.47 -1.45
C LEU A 890 12.03 4.73 -2.32
N LEU A 891 12.38 4.70 -3.61
CA LEU A 891 12.14 5.81 -4.56
C LEU A 891 11.01 5.51 -5.56
N ASP A 892 10.06 4.66 -5.14
CA ASP A 892 8.78 4.43 -5.84
C ASP A 892 7.55 4.88 -5.04
N SER A 893 7.73 5.24 -3.77
CA SER A 893 6.66 5.72 -2.90
C SER A 893 7.15 6.87 -2.04
N ASP A 894 6.32 7.91 -1.93
CA ASP A 894 6.58 9.04 -1.04
C ASP A 894 6.51 8.66 0.43
N ASP A 895 5.83 7.58 0.81
CA ASP A 895 5.69 7.20 2.21
C ASP A 895 7.04 6.89 2.89
N TYR A 896 8.04 6.38 2.14
CA TYR A 896 9.34 6.05 2.72
C TYR A 896 10.04 7.30 3.27
N PHE A 897 10.30 8.32 2.44
CA PHE A 897 10.96 9.54 2.94
C PHE A 897 10.10 10.26 4.00
N GLN A 898 8.77 10.16 3.90
CA GLN A 898 7.86 10.78 4.85
C GLN A 898 7.94 10.15 6.26
N PHE A 899 8.02 8.82 6.35
CA PHE A 899 8.06 8.11 7.62
C PHE A 899 9.49 7.91 8.13
N GLU A 900 10.40 7.44 7.29
CA GLU A 900 11.79 7.16 7.62
C GLU A 900 12.61 8.46 7.67
N GLY A 901 12.62 9.21 6.57
CA GLY A 901 13.33 10.49 6.49
C GLY A 901 12.77 11.54 7.45
N GLY A 902 11.45 11.66 7.53
CA GLY A 902 10.78 12.55 8.48
C GLY A 902 11.10 12.24 9.95
N ALA A 903 11.21 10.95 10.31
CA ALA A 903 11.65 10.56 11.64
C ALA A 903 13.11 10.95 11.89
N ALA A 904 13.99 10.73 10.91
CA ALA A 904 15.40 11.11 11.02
C ALA A 904 15.57 12.63 11.23
N ALA A 905 14.88 13.45 10.43
CA ALA A 905 14.84 14.90 10.61
C ALA A 905 14.34 15.31 11.99
N ALA A 906 13.27 14.67 12.49
CA ALA A 906 12.70 14.97 13.80
C ALA A 906 13.63 14.58 14.96
N ILE A 907 14.36 13.47 14.83
CA ILE A 907 15.38 13.05 15.82
C ILE A 907 16.57 13.99 15.79
N GLU A 908 17.10 14.32 14.61
CA GLU A 908 18.21 15.26 14.44
C GLU A 908 17.88 16.62 15.07
N ALA A 909 16.67 17.15 14.81
CA ALA A 909 16.22 18.41 15.40
C ALA A 909 16.07 18.33 16.94
N ALA A 910 15.60 17.20 17.47
CA ALA A 910 15.39 17.05 18.92
C ALA A 910 16.70 16.76 19.70
N ARG A 911 17.61 15.98 19.12
CA ARG A 911 18.85 15.49 19.74
C ARG A 911 20.05 16.38 19.44
N GLY A 912 20.03 17.12 18.33
CA GLY A 912 21.15 17.93 17.82
C GLY A 912 22.20 17.11 17.05
N GLU A 913 21.97 15.82 16.85
CA GLU A 913 22.84 14.91 16.09
C GLU A 913 21.96 13.93 15.31
N ALA A 914 22.31 13.67 14.04
CA ALA A 914 21.58 12.76 13.18
C ALA A 914 21.61 11.30 13.71
N PRO A 915 20.48 10.57 13.66
CA PRO A 915 20.44 9.17 14.05
C PRO A 915 21.07 8.26 12.98
N ALA A 916 21.43 7.04 13.37
CA ALA A 916 21.62 5.97 12.40
C ALA A 916 20.28 5.65 11.70
N ILE A 917 20.31 5.30 10.41
CA ILE A 917 19.08 4.98 9.66
C ILE A 917 19.29 3.64 8.98
N TYR A 918 18.46 2.66 9.34
CA TYR A 918 18.54 1.30 8.82
C TYR A 918 17.29 0.96 8.00
N HIS A 919 17.52 0.60 6.74
CA HIS A 919 16.52 0.06 5.84
C HIS A 919 16.65 -1.46 5.77
N MET A 920 15.65 -2.16 6.28
CA MET A 920 15.65 -3.60 6.42
C MET A 920 14.92 -4.25 5.25
N ASP A 921 15.57 -5.17 4.54
CA ASP A 921 14.96 -5.95 3.46
C ASP A 921 14.42 -7.27 4.02
N HIS A 922 13.09 -7.42 4.06
CA HIS A 922 12.34 -8.62 4.48
C HIS A 922 11.67 -9.34 3.30
N SER A 923 12.04 -8.99 2.07
CA SER A 923 11.46 -9.58 0.86
C SER A 923 11.85 -11.05 0.67
N LEU A 924 12.99 -11.48 1.23
CA LEU A 924 13.39 -12.88 1.36
C LEU A 924 13.32 -13.28 2.85
N PRO A 925 12.23 -13.93 3.31
CA PRO A 925 12.01 -14.19 4.74
C PRO A 925 13.09 -15.02 5.43
N GLU A 926 13.79 -15.88 4.68
CA GLU A 926 14.86 -16.72 5.20
C GLU A 926 16.19 -16.00 5.37
N GLN A 927 16.38 -14.84 4.74
CA GLN A 927 17.57 -14.02 4.85
C GLN A 927 17.19 -12.54 4.83
N PRO A 928 16.64 -12.01 5.94
CA PRO A 928 16.50 -10.56 6.07
C PRO A 928 17.88 -9.92 5.96
N THR A 929 17.96 -8.70 5.41
CA THR A 929 19.22 -7.94 5.31
C THR A 929 19.07 -6.56 5.96
N ALA A 930 20.06 -6.12 6.72
CA ALA A 930 20.15 -4.77 7.28
C ALA A 930 21.13 -3.92 6.46
N ARG A 931 20.64 -2.85 5.84
CA ARG A 931 21.47 -1.84 5.17
C ARG A 931 21.31 -0.50 5.85
N SER A 932 22.32 0.34 5.80
CA SER A 932 22.11 1.76 6.06
C SER A 932 21.23 2.36 4.96
N LEU A 933 20.56 3.48 5.24
CA LEU A 933 19.78 4.18 4.22
C LEU A 933 20.67 4.62 3.04
N GLU A 934 21.91 5.02 3.29
CA GLU A 934 22.87 5.41 2.24
C GLU A 934 23.22 4.23 1.32
N GLU A 935 23.47 3.04 1.90
CA GLU A 935 23.73 1.81 1.14
C GLU A 935 22.54 1.45 0.23
N GLU A 936 21.32 1.49 0.75
CA GLU A 936 20.13 1.16 -0.06
C GLU A 936 19.81 2.26 -1.09
N LEU A 937 20.01 3.55 -0.78
CA LEU A 937 19.86 4.64 -1.75
C LEU A 937 20.80 4.46 -2.93
N GLY A 938 22.10 4.24 -2.68
CA GLY A 938 23.08 3.98 -3.74
C GLY A 938 22.71 2.76 -4.59
N ARG A 939 22.33 1.67 -3.93
CA ARG A 939 21.89 0.43 -4.59
C ARG A 939 20.67 0.64 -5.48
N VAL A 940 19.67 1.39 -5.02
CA VAL A 940 18.44 1.68 -5.77
C VAL A 940 18.68 2.68 -6.90
N VAL A 941 19.50 3.71 -6.66
CA VAL A 941 19.88 4.69 -7.69
C VAL A 941 20.59 4.01 -8.85
N HIS A 942 21.59 3.17 -8.57
CA HIS A 942 22.35 2.49 -9.62
C HIS A 942 21.62 1.27 -10.21
N GLY A 943 20.94 0.48 -9.37
CA GLY A 943 20.30 -0.76 -9.78
C GLY A 943 18.96 -0.56 -10.49
N ARG A 944 18.26 0.56 -10.24
CA ARG A 944 16.94 0.82 -10.81
C ARG A 944 16.81 2.21 -11.41
N ALA A 945 17.00 3.29 -10.65
CA ALA A 945 16.67 4.65 -11.09
C ALA A 945 17.45 5.11 -12.33
N ALA A 946 18.77 5.02 -12.28
CA ALA A 946 19.66 5.35 -13.39
C ALA A 946 19.93 4.15 -14.31
N ASN A 947 19.31 2.99 -14.05
CA ASN A 947 19.58 1.78 -14.81
C ASN A 947 18.91 1.85 -16.21
N PRO A 948 19.68 1.73 -17.31
CA PRO A 948 19.13 1.76 -18.66
C PRO A 948 18.03 0.72 -18.92
N ARG A 949 18.08 -0.43 -18.25
CA ARG A 949 17.04 -1.46 -18.37
C ARG A 949 15.70 -0.96 -17.84
N TRP A 950 15.67 -0.41 -16.64
CA TRP A 950 14.46 0.14 -16.04
C TRP A 950 13.91 1.31 -16.86
N ILE A 951 14.79 2.23 -17.28
CA ILE A 951 14.45 3.38 -18.12
C ILE A 951 13.75 2.92 -19.40
N ARG A 952 14.33 1.97 -20.14
CA ARG A 952 13.67 1.38 -21.33
C ARG A 952 12.39 0.62 -20.98
N GLY A 953 12.33 0.01 -19.80
CA GLY A 953 11.14 -0.55 -19.16
C GLY A 953 9.98 0.42 -19.15
N VAL A 954 10.13 1.51 -18.41
CA VAL A 954 9.10 2.52 -18.22
C VAL A 954 8.84 3.35 -19.47
N MET A 955 9.82 3.54 -20.36
CA MET A 955 9.62 4.24 -21.64
C MET A 955 8.61 3.57 -22.57
N ARG A 956 8.31 2.27 -22.37
CA ARG A 956 7.21 1.60 -23.10
C ARG A 956 5.81 2.12 -22.74
N HIS A 957 5.70 2.93 -21.70
CA HIS A 957 4.44 3.39 -21.10
C HIS A 957 4.16 4.90 -21.28
N GLY A 958 4.82 5.56 -22.24
CA GLY A 958 4.53 6.95 -22.65
C GLY A 958 4.44 7.91 -21.46
N TYR A 959 3.30 8.61 -21.32
CA TYR A 959 3.03 9.56 -20.24
C TYR A 959 3.36 9.01 -18.84
N LYS A 960 2.91 7.78 -18.51
CA LYS A 960 3.15 7.19 -17.19
C LYS A 960 4.62 6.79 -17.02
N GLY A 961 5.31 6.44 -18.10
CA GLY A 961 6.76 6.22 -18.06
C GLY A 961 7.54 7.46 -17.61
N ALA A 962 7.25 8.60 -18.23
CA ALA A 962 7.85 9.88 -17.88
C ALA A 962 7.43 10.37 -16.46
N PHE A 963 6.18 10.08 -16.06
CA PHE A 963 5.71 10.30 -14.68
C PHE A 963 6.61 9.57 -13.68
N GLU A 964 6.90 8.28 -13.89
CA GLU A 964 7.67 7.46 -12.94
C GLU A 964 9.08 8.03 -12.75
N MET A 965 9.71 8.50 -13.83
CA MET A 965 11.00 9.18 -13.76
C MET A 965 10.94 10.45 -12.91
N ALA A 966 9.92 11.30 -13.12
CA ALA A 966 9.73 12.51 -12.31
C ALA A 966 9.48 12.20 -10.84
N ALA A 967 8.63 11.20 -10.56
CA ALA A 967 8.34 10.77 -9.19
C ALA A 967 9.60 10.29 -8.47
N THR A 968 10.46 9.50 -9.12
CA THR A 968 11.76 9.07 -8.56
C THR A 968 12.66 10.26 -8.19
N VAL A 969 12.75 11.30 -9.02
CA VAL A 969 13.55 12.51 -8.70
C VAL A 969 12.97 13.22 -7.47
N ASP A 970 11.65 13.33 -7.42
CA ASP A 970 10.94 13.95 -6.29
C ASP A 970 11.15 13.19 -4.97
N TYR A 971 11.16 11.86 -5.01
CA TYR A 971 11.37 11.04 -3.81
C TYR A 971 12.84 11.07 -3.34
N LEU A 972 13.79 11.09 -4.27
CA LEU A 972 15.20 11.31 -3.94
C LEU A 972 15.40 12.67 -3.28
N PHE A 973 14.76 13.72 -3.82
CA PHE A 973 14.75 15.04 -3.20
C PHE A 973 14.12 15.02 -1.81
N GLY A 974 13.02 14.29 -1.61
CA GLY A 974 12.40 14.12 -0.30
C GLY A 974 13.36 13.54 0.74
N PHE A 975 14.15 12.53 0.37
CA PHE A 975 15.21 11.99 1.23
C PHE A 975 16.35 12.97 1.46
N ALA A 976 16.78 13.73 0.45
CA ALA A 976 17.82 14.75 0.60
C ALA A 976 17.39 15.89 1.54
N ALA A 977 16.11 16.30 1.47
CA ALA A 977 15.55 17.32 2.34
C ALA A 977 15.43 16.86 3.79
N THR A 978 15.19 15.57 4.02
CA THR A 978 14.88 15.01 5.35
C THR A 978 16.06 14.26 6.01
N THR A 979 17.10 13.91 5.27
CA THR A 979 18.25 13.14 5.76
C THR A 979 19.57 13.67 5.23
N ASN A 980 20.68 13.14 5.72
CA ASN A 980 22.03 13.38 5.16
C ASN A 980 22.52 12.19 4.30
N ALA A 981 21.63 11.27 3.92
CA ALA A 981 21.99 10.02 3.24
C ALA A 981 22.07 10.14 1.70
N VAL A 982 21.58 11.24 1.13
CA VAL A 982 21.64 11.50 -0.31
C VAL A 982 22.88 12.32 -0.62
N GLY A 983 23.79 11.75 -1.41
CA GLY A 983 25.00 12.41 -1.87
C GLY A 983 24.81 13.15 -3.22
N PRO A 984 25.71 14.09 -3.57
CA PRO A 984 25.66 14.77 -4.87
C PRO A 984 25.74 13.82 -6.07
N HIS A 985 26.42 12.69 -5.91
CA HIS A 985 26.56 11.66 -6.94
C HIS A 985 25.23 10.97 -7.29
N HIS A 986 24.30 10.87 -6.33
CA HIS A 986 22.96 10.32 -6.59
C HIS A 986 22.16 11.21 -7.54
N PHE A 987 22.13 12.53 -7.29
CA PHE A 987 21.50 13.49 -8.20
C PHE A 987 22.21 13.56 -9.55
N ASP A 988 23.54 13.52 -9.55
CA ASP A 988 24.33 13.49 -10.78
C ASP A 988 23.98 12.29 -11.66
N ALA A 989 23.77 11.11 -11.06
CA ALA A 989 23.37 9.90 -11.77
C ALA A 989 21.99 10.04 -12.42
N LEU A 990 21.00 10.56 -11.70
CA LEU A 990 19.65 10.78 -12.26
C LEU A 990 19.63 11.89 -13.32
N PHE A 991 20.32 13.00 -13.06
CA PHE A 991 20.41 14.10 -14.02
C PHE A 991 21.02 13.63 -15.34
N GLN A 992 22.09 12.84 -15.24
CA GLN A 992 22.72 12.26 -16.40
C GLN A 992 21.78 11.31 -17.14
N ALA A 993 21.13 10.39 -16.42
CA ALA A 993 20.28 9.37 -17.03
C ALA A 993 19.03 9.95 -17.70
N TYR A 994 18.48 11.06 -17.19
CA TYR A 994 17.21 11.60 -17.65
C TYR A 994 17.32 12.86 -18.52
N LEU A 995 18.27 13.76 -18.23
CA LEU A 995 18.37 15.08 -18.86
C LEU A 995 19.62 15.28 -19.75
N GLU A 996 20.71 14.54 -19.50
CA GLU A 996 21.88 14.53 -20.39
C GLU A 996 21.77 13.48 -21.51
N ASP A 997 21.12 12.34 -21.25
CA ASP A 997 20.78 11.38 -22.30
C ASP A 997 19.72 11.99 -23.23
N THR A 998 20.10 12.18 -24.49
CA THR A 998 19.27 12.88 -25.47
C THR A 998 18.01 12.10 -25.85
N ASP A 999 18.06 10.78 -25.84
CA ASP A 999 16.94 9.93 -26.23
C ASP A 999 15.91 9.88 -25.09
N VAL A 1000 16.38 9.76 -23.85
CA VAL A 1000 15.51 9.80 -22.65
C VAL A 1000 14.87 11.18 -22.50
N ARG A 1001 15.64 12.27 -22.62
CA ARG A 1001 15.08 13.63 -22.53
C ARG A 1001 14.05 13.88 -23.62
N ALA A 1002 14.33 13.52 -24.88
CA ALA A 1002 13.39 13.69 -25.98
C ALA A 1002 12.12 12.84 -25.82
N PHE A 1003 12.22 11.68 -25.15
CA PHE A 1003 11.05 10.91 -24.75
C PHE A 1003 10.19 11.65 -23.71
N ILE A 1004 10.80 12.15 -22.63
CA ILE A 1004 10.07 12.86 -21.58
C ILE A 1004 9.39 14.10 -22.16
N GLU A 1005 10.11 14.90 -22.94
CA GLU A 1005 9.60 16.12 -23.59
C GLU A 1005 8.38 15.84 -24.47
N ARG A 1006 8.41 14.75 -25.23
CA ARG A 1006 7.33 14.37 -26.14
C ARG A 1006 6.11 13.80 -25.42
N GLU A 1007 6.32 12.91 -24.46
CA GLU A 1007 5.24 12.12 -23.85
C GLU A 1007 4.62 12.80 -22.63
N ASN A 1008 5.38 13.61 -21.89
CA ASN A 1008 4.93 14.34 -20.71
C ASN A 1008 5.79 15.59 -20.46
N PRO A 1009 5.56 16.68 -21.22
CA PRO A 1009 6.33 17.92 -21.08
C PRO A 1009 6.19 18.56 -19.69
N ALA A 1010 5.05 18.34 -19.01
CA ALA A 1010 4.86 18.81 -17.64
C ALA A 1010 5.80 18.09 -16.66
N ALA A 1011 6.00 16.77 -16.81
CA ALA A 1011 6.99 16.03 -16.02
C ALA A 1011 8.43 16.49 -16.29
N LEU A 1012 8.77 16.88 -17.52
CA LEU A 1012 10.07 17.49 -17.82
C LEU A 1012 10.26 18.82 -17.07
N ALA A 1013 9.23 19.69 -17.10
CA ALA A 1013 9.22 20.96 -16.38
C ALA A 1013 9.42 20.75 -14.87
N GLU A 1014 8.66 19.81 -14.30
CA GLU A 1014 8.71 19.45 -12.88
C GLU A 1014 10.08 18.88 -12.48
N MET A 1015 10.66 17.98 -13.28
CA MET A 1015 12.00 17.46 -13.04
C MET A 1015 13.05 18.57 -13.08
N ALA A 1016 13.03 19.44 -14.09
CA ALA A 1016 13.98 20.55 -14.18
C ALA A 1016 13.83 21.53 -13.01
N ALA A 1017 12.60 21.83 -12.59
CA ALA A 1017 12.33 22.64 -11.41
C ALA A 1017 12.84 21.97 -10.12
N ARG A 1018 12.65 20.66 -9.97
CA ARG A 1018 13.10 19.91 -8.80
C ARG A 1018 14.62 19.84 -8.69
N PHE A 1019 15.33 19.61 -9.79
CA PHE A 1019 16.78 19.67 -9.84
C PHE A 1019 17.31 21.07 -9.52
N GLN A 1020 16.67 22.12 -10.04
CA GLN A 1020 17.01 23.49 -9.68
C GLN A 1020 16.77 23.76 -8.20
N GLU A 1021 15.65 23.30 -7.64
CA GLU A 1021 15.35 23.48 -6.22
C GLU A 1021 16.38 22.76 -5.34
N ALA A 1022 16.87 21.59 -5.76
CA ALA A 1022 17.96 20.90 -5.07
C ALA A 1022 19.25 21.73 -5.03
N ILE A 1023 19.57 22.43 -6.12
CA ILE A 1023 20.71 23.36 -6.20
C ILE A 1023 20.49 24.57 -5.30
N ASP A 1024 19.33 25.21 -5.42
CA ASP A 1024 19.01 26.45 -4.71
C ASP A 1024 18.99 26.25 -3.18
N ARG A 1025 18.66 25.03 -2.73
CA ARG A 1025 18.64 24.61 -1.32
C ARG A 1025 19.94 23.96 -0.84
N ASP A 1026 20.98 23.93 -1.67
CA ASP A 1026 22.27 23.29 -1.36
C ASP A 1026 22.19 21.78 -1.06
N LEU A 1027 21.10 21.12 -1.50
CA LEU A 1027 20.93 19.67 -1.41
C LEU A 1027 21.70 18.95 -2.53
N TRP A 1028 21.98 19.66 -3.62
CA TRP A 1028 22.78 19.16 -4.72
C TRP A 1028 23.76 20.22 -5.21
N ARG A 1029 25.03 19.83 -5.31
CA ARG A 1029 26.08 20.60 -5.97
C ARG A 1029 26.53 19.86 -7.23
N PRO A 1030 26.04 20.26 -8.43
CA PRO A 1030 26.38 19.59 -9.68
C PRO A 1030 27.89 19.54 -9.90
N ARG A 1031 28.42 18.36 -10.24
CA ARG A 1031 29.85 18.19 -10.54
C ARG A 1031 30.31 18.95 -11.80
N ARG A 1032 29.40 19.18 -12.75
CA ARG A 1032 29.69 19.83 -14.05
C ARG A 1032 28.90 21.13 -14.20
N ASN A 1033 29.58 22.21 -14.55
CA ASN A 1033 28.94 23.52 -14.78
C ASN A 1033 27.91 23.52 -15.93
N SER A 1034 28.08 22.64 -16.92
CA SER A 1034 27.14 22.50 -18.05
C SER A 1034 25.73 22.09 -17.63
N ARG A 1035 25.55 21.52 -16.43
CA ARG A 1035 24.24 21.12 -15.90
C ARG A 1035 23.37 22.33 -15.56
N TYR A 1036 23.97 23.42 -15.08
CA TYR A 1036 23.27 24.69 -14.87
C TYR A 1036 22.74 25.26 -16.19
N GLU A 1037 23.57 25.24 -17.24
CA GLU A 1037 23.16 25.68 -18.58
C GLU A 1037 22.04 24.81 -19.13
N THR A 1038 22.14 23.48 -19.00
CA THR A 1038 21.10 22.54 -19.46
C THR A 1038 19.76 22.79 -18.76
N LEU A 1039 19.76 23.02 -17.44
CA LEU A 1039 18.55 23.36 -16.70
C LEU A 1039 17.94 24.69 -17.16
N GLN A 1040 18.79 25.70 -17.38
CA GLN A 1040 18.34 26.99 -17.88
C GLN A 1040 17.71 26.88 -19.27
N ASP A 1041 18.32 26.09 -20.16
CA ASP A 1041 17.83 25.87 -21.52
C ASP A 1041 16.45 25.19 -21.50
N ILE A 1042 16.30 24.11 -20.73
CA ILE A 1042 15.01 23.39 -20.58
C ILE A 1042 13.94 24.33 -20.04
N ARG A 1043 14.24 25.08 -18.97
CA ARG A 1043 13.29 26.02 -18.36
C ARG A 1043 12.96 27.22 -19.23
N SER A 1044 13.80 27.56 -20.20
CA SER A 1044 13.56 28.67 -21.14
C SER A 1044 12.78 28.22 -22.39
N ALA A 1045 12.83 26.92 -22.71
CA ALA A 1045 12.14 26.33 -23.86
C ALA A 1045 10.67 25.96 -23.57
N LEU A 1046 10.36 25.64 -22.31
CA LEU A 1046 9.03 25.37 -21.77
C LEU A 1046 8.33 26.68 -21.39
#